data_AF-A0A1B3LTX6-F1
#
_entry.id   AF-A0A1B3LTX6-F1
#
_cell.length_a   1.000
_cell.length_b   1.000
_cell.length_c   1.000
_cell.angle_alpha   90.00
_cell.angle_beta   90.00
_cell.angle_gamma   90.00
#
_symmetry.space_group_name_H-M   'P 1'
#
loop_
_entity.id
_entity.type
_entity.pdbx_description
1 polymer ?
#
loop_
_entity_poly.entity_id
_entity_poly.type
_entity_poly.pdbx_seq_one_letter_code
_entity_poly.pdbx_strand_id
1 'polypeptide(L)'
;MSVRVAHPLCSLLAFVGLATQQAGVWAQDATASRVSSAPEALYVDRVIDNLVPEALEENEAYAYDREGWPRFLRLETRLGTQPFDQTQSTRIGYGIYGLLETPNHGTLSIDGTYAPRDNSGTLTLRQVAMPLGGGWLTSNELGIINTPAPDIMRLPARIYVPSAILQGVGTEFENPEQGLQLQASTGEPGRLDFLPASGFRSLPGRRTTLAGQWRINASGADTLSRQGWTAALRHEDARGVSSLDSPQQPSDFVNANSTLVALRHEGANHHIQGQVISTQSSSLSGARRGFWMDSEWEEGPRRHGVGAYRLEADLTWANLPLANDIVGAYLRTNWATRQWSAEGSVDWLDSISGRSGSGYFATGSARWRLNRDHTLGAGAALRRFNGDAWNTYGDWRFQNGWGTSGLRLEFAGGQDQIATRSLIWDQEWTVPQGWALSTSLGATAYSAARNLPAETTWNGALSVSAPLSSKAGLRGNVNTERGSTGQTRNSMNLGANWRIDARWSMEGNYTRSSGRSRFSPSLDPLAPPDVLVRDSDRSLYAVLRYEFQAGSRNVPLGGKSSDGGGRIEGTVYFDANRSGTQEASETGVPNVTVFLDNRYSVRTDNQGRFEFPFVASGPRTVTVRPETLPLPWNVIDEGQTRVDVRMRESVTLTLPVQRSE
;
A
#
# COMPACT_ATOMS: atom_id res chain seq x y z
N MET A 1 -2.89 17.24 73.89
CA MET A 1 -4.01 16.58 73.19
C MET A 1 -3.86 16.90 71.71
N SER A 2 -3.61 15.85 70.94
CA SER A 2 -2.96 15.81 69.64
C SER A 2 -3.95 15.46 68.54
N VAL A 3 -4.01 16.22 67.43
CA VAL A 3 -4.24 15.67 66.08
C VAL A 3 -3.55 16.60 65.07
N ARG A 4 -2.47 16.09 64.46
CA ARG A 4 -1.85 16.62 63.23
C ARG A 4 -2.58 16.00 62.03
N VAL A 5 -2.96 16.82 61.05
CA VAL A 5 -3.45 16.35 59.74
C VAL A 5 -2.26 16.27 58.79
N ALA A 6 -1.91 15.05 58.38
CA ALA A 6 -0.84 14.75 57.45
C ALA A 6 -1.33 14.85 56.00
N HIS A 7 -0.56 15.56 55.16
CA HIS A 7 -0.67 15.52 53.71
C HIS A 7 0.11 14.30 53.19
N PRO A 8 -0.41 13.50 52.24
CA PRO A 8 0.42 12.53 51.54
C PRO A 8 1.15 13.21 50.37
N LEU A 9 2.45 13.44 50.56
CA LEU A 9 3.42 13.50 49.46
C LEU A 9 3.50 12.11 48.82
N CYS A 10 3.16 11.97 47.55
CA CYS A 10 3.55 10.81 46.74
C CYS A 10 4.72 11.21 45.83
N SER A 11 5.87 10.69 46.19
CA SER A 11 7.17 10.87 45.56
C SER A 11 7.21 10.22 44.18
N LEU A 12 7.44 11.03 43.14
CA LEU A 12 7.90 10.56 41.83
C LEU A 12 9.36 10.11 41.97
N LEU A 13 9.62 8.81 41.86
CA LEU A 13 10.98 8.28 41.67
C LEU A 13 11.35 8.40 40.19
N ALA A 14 12.05 9.47 39.87
CA ALA A 14 12.78 9.63 38.61
C ALA A 14 14.10 8.86 38.69
N PHE A 15 14.31 7.89 37.79
CA PHE A 15 15.64 7.38 37.48
C PHE A 15 16.13 8.07 36.20
N VAL A 16 16.77 9.23 36.37
CA VAL A 16 17.67 9.82 35.37
C VAL A 16 19.06 9.83 36.00
N GLY A 17 19.88 8.85 35.64
CA GLY A 17 21.30 8.82 35.96
C GLY A 17 22.12 9.36 34.80
N LEU A 18 22.35 10.68 34.78
CA LEU A 18 23.46 11.29 34.05
C LEU A 18 24.75 10.97 34.80
N ALA A 19 25.67 10.27 34.15
CA ALA A 19 27.07 10.22 34.56
C ALA A 19 27.94 10.53 33.35
N THR A 20 28.46 11.75 33.31
CA THR A 20 29.61 12.14 32.49
C THR A 20 30.87 12.15 33.37
N GLN A 21 32.01 11.90 32.72
CA GLN A 21 33.40 11.88 33.22
C GLN A 21 33.75 10.60 34.00
N GLN A 22 34.84 9.87 33.76
CA GLN A 22 36.20 10.22 33.34
C GLN A 22 36.89 9.03 32.64
N ALA A 23 37.72 9.32 31.63
CA ALA A 23 38.65 8.36 31.06
C ALA A 23 39.73 8.00 32.10
N GLY A 24 39.89 6.70 32.36
CA GLY A 24 40.96 6.15 33.18
C GLY A 24 41.57 4.94 32.47
N VAL A 25 42.74 5.15 31.88
CA VAL A 25 43.63 4.13 31.31
C VAL A 25 44.11 3.22 32.43
N TRP A 26 43.83 1.91 32.37
CA TRP A 26 44.64 0.90 33.04
C TRP A 26 44.89 -0.28 32.09
N ALA A 27 46.16 -0.42 31.75
CA ALA A 27 46.74 -1.53 31.01
C ALA A 27 46.96 -2.75 31.92
N GLN A 28 46.96 -3.92 31.28
CA GLN A 28 47.75 -5.14 31.56
C GLN A 28 48.16 -5.42 33.02
N ASP A 29 47.59 -6.45 33.63
CA ASP A 29 48.23 -7.77 33.75
C ASP A 29 47.37 -8.70 34.59
N ALA A 30 46.86 -9.77 33.97
CA ALA A 30 46.37 -10.94 34.68
C ALA A 30 46.60 -12.16 33.81
N THR A 31 47.71 -12.84 34.06
CA THR A 31 47.98 -14.19 33.59
C THR A 31 46.92 -15.14 34.12
N ALA A 32 45.94 -15.47 33.28
CA ALA A 32 44.99 -16.55 33.53
C ALA A 32 45.32 -17.72 32.60
N SER A 33 45.65 -18.85 33.24
CA SER A 33 46.02 -20.14 32.69
C SER A 33 45.06 -20.60 31.59
N ARG A 34 45.58 -20.90 30.40
CA ARG A 34 44.83 -21.59 29.34
C ARG A 34 44.49 -23.00 29.80
N VAL A 35 43.26 -23.22 30.24
CA VAL A 35 42.65 -24.55 30.23
C VAL A 35 42.30 -24.84 28.77
N SER A 36 42.82 -25.94 28.23
CA SER A 36 42.55 -26.37 26.86
C SER A 36 41.06 -26.64 26.69
N SER A 37 40.37 -25.81 25.91
CA SER A 37 39.06 -26.16 25.36
C SER A 37 39.24 -27.35 24.41
N ALA A 38 38.42 -28.39 24.58
CA ALA A 38 38.28 -29.48 23.62
C ALA A 38 38.09 -28.90 22.20
N PRO A 39 38.62 -29.57 21.15
CA PRO A 39 38.55 -29.04 19.79
C PRO A 39 37.08 -28.81 19.42
N GLU A 40 36.80 -27.61 18.90
CA GLU A 40 35.53 -27.31 18.24
C GLU A 40 35.20 -28.45 17.28
N ALA A 41 33.99 -29.01 17.41
CA ALA A 41 33.49 -29.95 16.43
C ALA A 41 33.52 -29.23 15.08
N LEU A 42 34.42 -29.67 14.20
CA LEU A 42 34.49 -29.25 12.80
C LEU A 42 33.08 -29.23 12.25
N TYR A 43 32.72 -28.12 11.59
CA TYR A 43 31.49 -28.01 10.84
C TYR A 43 31.43 -29.14 9.82
N VAL A 44 30.54 -30.11 10.07
CA VAL A 44 30.21 -31.18 9.12
C VAL A 44 28.95 -30.73 8.41
N ASP A 45 29.07 -30.52 7.10
CA ASP A 45 27.92 -30.40 6.23
C ASP A 45 27.09 -31.68 6.35
N ARG A 46 25.96 -31.59 7.04
CA ARG A 46 24.98 -32.68 7.10
C ARG A 46 23.97 -32.39 6.02
N VAL A 47 24.22 -32.94 4.83
CA VAL A 47 23.17 -33.15 3.85
C VAL A 47 22.06 -33.93 4.55
N ILE A 48 20.83 -33.43 4.51
CA ILE A 48 19.67 -34.19 4.98
C ILE A 48 19.41 -35.27 3.92
N ASP A 49 20.13 -36.37 4.01
CA ASP A 49 19.86 -37.56 3.22
C ASP A 49 18.51 -38.16 3.70
N ASN A 50 17.62 -38.45 2.74
CA ASN A 50 16.27 -38.99 2.92
C ASN A 50 15.13 -37.99 3.21
N LEU A 51 15.26 -36.72 2.81
CA LEU A 51 14.07 -35.93 2.50
C LEU A 51 13.48 -36.51 1.21
N VAL A 52 12.53 -37.46 1.34
CA VAL A 52 11.70 -37.88 0.21
C VAL A 52 11.09 -36.58 -0.33
N PRO A 53 11.38 -36.17 -1.58
CA PRO A 53 10.71 -35.04 -2.17
C PRO A 53 9.21 -35.32 -2.01
N GLU A 54 8.49 -34.41 -1.37
CA GLU A 54 7.04 -34.49 -1.35
C GLU A 54 6.63 -34.70 -2.81
N ALA A 55 5.98 -35.84 -3.09
CA ALA A 55 5.53 -36.14 -4.43
C ALA A 55 4.58 -35.01 -4.80
N LEU A 56 5.10 -34.03 -5.54
CA LEU A 56 4.26 -33.09 -6.25
C LEU A 56 3.33 -34.00 -7.04
N GLU A 57 2.03 -33.97 -6.72
CA GLU A 57 1.05 -34.69 -7.52
C GLU A 57 1.20 -34.14 -8.95
N GLU A 58 1.95 -34.88 -9.77
CA GLU A 58 2.50 -34.45 -11.05
C GLU A 58 1.42 -34.35 -12.15
N ASN A 59 0.15 -34.49 -11.78
CA ASN A 59 -0.92 -34.80 -12.70
C ASN A 59 -1.82 -33.62 -13.12
N GLU A 60 -1.52 -32.38 -12.73
CA GLU A 60 -2.27 -31.22 -13.24
C GLU A 60 -1.35 -30.03 -13.58
N ALA A 61 -0.24 -30.28 -14.29
CA ALA A 61 0.48 -29.22 -14.98
C ALA A 61 -0.40 -28.68 -16.13
N TYR A 62 -1.35 -27.81 -15.79
CA TYR A 62 -2.15 -27.08 -16.77
C TYR A 62 -1.19 -26.30 -17.69
N ALA A 63 -1.17 -26.63 -18.98
CA ALA A 63 -0.30 -25.97 -19.95
C ALA A 63 -0.70 -24.49 -20.07
N TYR A 64 0.19 -23.59 -19.62
CA TYR A 64 -0.04 -22.16 -19.69
C TYR A 64 -0.01 -21.69 -21.15
N ASP A 65 -1.11 -21.12 -21.62
CA ASP A 65 -1.22 -20.51 -22.94
C ASP A 65 -0.42 -19.20 -22.96
N ARG A 66 0.67 -19.17 -23.74
CA ARG A 66 1.54 -17.99 -23.90
C ARG A 66 1.12 -17.10 -25.07
N GLU A 67 0.15 -17.52 -25.88
CA GLU A 67 -0.23 -16.83 -27.11
C GLU A 67 -1.05 -15.56 -26.83
N GLY A 68 -0.74 -14.52 -27.60
CA GLY A 68 -1.43 -13.23 -27.53
C GLY A 68 -1.07 -12.39 -26.30
N TRP A 69 -1.88 -11.36 -26.08
CA TRP A 69 -1.67 -10.38 -25.02
C TRP A 69 -1.86 -10.96 -23.62
N PRO A 70 -1.09 -10.50 -22.61
CA PRO A 70 -1.29 -10.88 -21.22
C PRO A 70 -2.71 -10.56 -20.80
N ARG A 71 -3.42 -11.58 -20.32
CA ARG A 71 -4.83 -11.49 -19.95
C ARG A 71 -5.12 -12.32 -18.71
N PHE A 72 -6.01 -11.79 -17.89
CA PHE A 72 -6.52 -12.43 -16.68
C PHE A 72 -8.02 -12.23 -16.60
N LEU A 73 -8.73 -13.28 -16.16
CA LEU A 73 -10.15 -13.23 -15.84
C LEU A 73 -10.40 -14.02 -14.56
N ARG A 74 -11.10 -13.40 -13.61
CA ARG A 74 -11.60 -14.05 -12.41
C ARG A 74 -13.09 -13.80 -12.28
N LEU A 75 -13.83 -14.88 -12.12
CA LEU A 75 -15.27 -14.88 -11.86
C LEU A 75 -15.50 -15.44 -10.47
N GLU A 76 -16.36 -14.79 -9.70
CA GLU A 76 -16.69 -15.23 -8.35
C GLU A 76 -18.20 -15.36 -8.18
N THR A 77 -18.62 -16.45 -7.55
CA THR A 77 -19.95 -16.60 -6.97
C THR A 77 -19.80 -16.53 -5.45
N ARG A 78 -20.43 -15.54 -4.84
CA ARG A 78 -20.30 -15.20 -3.43
C ARG A 78 -21.62 -15.50 -2.73
N LEU A 79 -21.56 -16.29 -1.67
CA LEU A 79 -22.67 -16.56 -0.77
C LEU A 79 -22.33 -15.93 0.57
N GLY A 80 -23.27 -15.23 1.19
CA GLY A 80 -23.05 -14.80 2.57
C GLY A 80 -24.26 -14.23 3.26
N THR A 81 -24.10 -13.97 4.54
CA THR A 81 -25.10 -13.29 5.38
C THR A 81 -24.61 -11.88 5.70
N GLN A 82 -25.53 -10.93 5.92
CA GLN A 82 -25.11 -9.62 6.41
C GLN A 82 -24.53 -9.72 7.83
N PRO A 83 -23.52 -8.89 8.16
CA PRO A 83 -23.17 -8.63 9.54
C PRO A 83 -24.43 -8.17 10.30
N PHE A 84 -24.65 -8.69 11.49
CA PHE A 84 -25.81 -8.38 12.35
C PHE A 84 -27.19 -8.80 11.80
N ASP A 85 -27.26 -9.73 10.85
CA ASP A 85 -28.53 -10.14 10.24
C ASP A 85 -29.44 -10.91 11.22
N GLN A 86 -30.43 -10.20 11.78
CA GLN A 86 -31.49 -10.80 12.59
C GLN A 86 -32.41 -11.73 11.79
N THR A 87 -32.47 -11.57 10.46
CA THR A 87 -33.38 -12.30 9.56
C THR A 87 -32.80 -13.61 9.05
N GLN A 88 -31.51 -13.91 9.33
CA GLN A 88 -30.80 -15.12 8.88
C GLN A 88 -30.85 -15.34 7.35
N SER A 89 -30.96 -14.25 6.59
CA SER A 89 -31.12 -14.31 5.15
C SER A 89 -29.76 -14.55 4.49
N THR A 90 -29.68 -15.60 3.68
CA THR A 90 -28.52 -15.80 2.82
C THR A 90 -28.70 -14.99 1.54
N ARG A 91 -27.64 -14.29 1.10
CA ARG A 91 -27.64 -13.56 -0.16
C ARG A 91 -26.52 -14.07 -1.07
N ILE A 92 -26.75 -13.87 -2.35
CA ILE A 92 -25.83 -14.25 -3.42
C ILE A 92 -25.34 -12.98 -4.13
N GLY A 93 -24.06 -12.96 -4.45
CA GLY A 93 -23.44 -11.93 -5.27
C GLY A 93 -22.51 -12.55 -6.29
N TYR A 94 -22.22 -11.79 -7.33
CA TYR A 94 -21.29 -12.17 -8.38
C TYR A 94 -20.15 -11.17 -8.44
N GLY A 95 -18.94 -11.63 -8.72
CA GLY A 95 -17.76 -10.79 -8.91
C GLY A 95 -17.16 -11.03 -10.29
N ILE A 96 -16.71 -9.96 -10.94
CA ILE A 96 -15.95 -10.00 -12.19
C ILE A 96 -14.68 -9.17 -12.01
N TYR A 97 -13.55 -9.77 -12.38
CA TYR A 97 -12.25 -9.12 -12.39
C TYR A 97 -11.54 -9.52 -13.66
N GLY A 98 -11.03 -8.55 -14.40
CA GLY A 98 -10.37 -8.81 -15.66
C GLY A 98 -9.24 -7.83 -15.89
N LEU A 99 -8.20 -8.30 -16.58
CA LEU A 99 -7.07 -7.48 -17.00
C LEU A 99 -6.66 -7.90 -18.41
N LEU A 100 -6.32 -6.91 -19.23
CA LEU A 100 -5.75 -7.07 -20.56
C LEU A 100 -4.63 -6.05 -20.75
N GLU A 101 -3.39 -6.51 -20.88
CA GLU A 101 -2.25 -5.63 -21.16
C GLU A 101 -2.08 -5.50 -22.67
N THR A 102 -2.22 -4.28 -23.19
CA THR A 102 -2.10 -4.02 -24.63
C THR A 102 -0.77 -3.32 -24.92
N PRO A 103 -0.15 -3.55 -26.08
CA PRO A 103 1.12 -2.89 -26.43
C PRO A 103 1.01 -1.35 -26.53
N ASN A 104 -0.14 -0.83 -26.97
CA ASN A 104 -0.30 0.58 -27.34
C ASN A 104 -1.43 1.32 -26.61
N HIS A 105 -2.24 0.65 -25.78
CA HIS A 105 -3.36 1.26 -25.06
C HIS A 105 -3.25 1.08 -23.55
N GLY A 106 -2.06 0.72 -23.06
CA GLY A 106 -1.81 0.44 -21.65
C GLY A 106 -2.53 -0.83 -21.18
N THR A 107 -2.80 -0.88 -19.89
CA THR A 107 -3.52 -1.99 -19.25
C THR A 107 -4.99 -1.63 -19.08
N LEU A 108 -5.88 -2.43 -19.66
CA LEU A 108 -7.32 -2.33 -19.45
C LEU A 108 -7.73 -3.29 -18.34
N SER A 109 -8.50 -2.83 -17.37
CA SER A 109 -9.01 -3.69 -16.29
C SER A 109 -10.46 -3.39 -15.94
N ILE A 110 -11.17 -4.44 -15.55
CA ILE A 110 -12.51 -4.38 -14.98
C ILE A 110 -12.47 -5.00 -13.58
N ASP A 111 -13.11 -4.35 -12.63
CA ASP A 111 -13.28 -4.82 -11.25
C ASP A 111 -14.71 -4.48 -10.82
N GLY A 112 -15.48 -5.48 -10.42
CA GLY A 112 -16.84 -5.22 -9.98
C GLY A 112 -17.50 -6.38 -9.29
N THR A 113 -18.51 -6.05 -8.49
CA THR A 113 -19.37 -7.02 -7.82
C THR A 113 -20.82 -6.57 -7.86
N TYR A 114 -21.74 -7.52 -7.89
CA TYR A 114 -23.17 -7.24 -7.98
C TYR A 114 -23.98 -8.23 -7.14
N ALA A 115 -24.85 -7.71 -6.28
CA ALA A 115 -25.81 -8.48 -5.48
C ALA A 115 -27.24 -8.22 -6.00
N PRO A 116 -27.85 -9.17 -6.75
CA PRO A 116 -29.14 -8.94 -7.40
C PRO A 116 -30.30 -8.65 -6.45
N ARG A 117 -30.32 -9.30 -5.27
CA ARG A 117 -31.41 -9.12 -4.29
C ARG A 117 -31.44 -7.71 -3.69
N ASP A 118 -30.27 -7.11 -3.53
CA ASP A 118 -30.11 -5.79 -2.92
C ASP A 118 -30.09 -4.67 -3.98
N ASN A 119 -30.12 -5.05 -5.27
CA ASN A 119 -29.87 -4.16 -6.40
C ASN A 119 -28.65 -3.24 -6.16
N SER A 120 -27.60 -3.81 -5.59
CA SER A 120 -26.42 -3.08 -5.13
C SER A 120 -25.17 -3.71 -5.69
N GLY A 121 -24.20 -2.88 -6.04
CA GLY A 121 -22.95 -3.34 -6.63
C GLY A 121 -21.93 -2.23 -6.77
N THR A 122 -20.77 -2.64 -7.26
CA THR A 122 -19.61 -1.82 -7.56
C THR A 122 -19.12 -2.24 -8.94
N LEU A 123 -18.73 -1.28 -9.76
CA LEU A 123 -18.07 -1.55 -11.03
C LEU A 123 -17.06 -0.44 -11.27
N THR A 124 -15.86 -0.82 -11.67
CA THR A 124 -14.76 0.06 -11.99
C THR A 124 -14.07 -0.44 -13.25
N LEU A 125 -13.95 0.43 -14.23
CA LEU A 125 -13.17 0.24 -15.44
C LEU A 125 -11.95 1.13 -15.35
N ARG A 126 -10.77 0.59 -15.65
CA ARG A 126 -9.52 1.36 -15.67
C ARG A 126 -8.75 1.10 -16.96
N GLN A 127 -8.13 2.16 -17.45
CA GLN A 127 -7.07 2.12 -18.44
C GLN A 127 -5.85 2.75 -17.78
N VAL A 128 -4.76 2.01 -17.62
CA VAL A 128 -3.57 2.49 -16.90
C VAL A 128 -2.39 2.58 -17.86
N ALA A 129 -1.64 3.68 -17.76
CA ALA A 129 -0.40 3.91 -18.50
C ALA A 129 -0.55 3.73 -20.03
N MET A 130 -1.63 4.27 -20.61
CA MET A 130 -1.74 4.36 -22.06
C MET A 130 -0.68 5.36 -22.57
N PRO A 131 0.24 4.94 -23.44
CA PRO A 131 1.24 5.85 -23.96
C PRO A 131 0.62 6.87 -24.93
N LEU A 132 1.16 8.09 -24.91
CA LEU A 132 0.83 9.22 -25.77
C LEU A 132 2.15 9.78 -26.38
N GLY A 133 2.03 10.64 -27.39
CA GLY A 133 3.20 11.30 -27.97
C GLY A 133 3.97 12.15 -26.96
N GLY A 134 5.30 12.24 -27.12
CA GLY A 134 6.15 13.11 -26.30
C GLY A 134 6.43 12.60 -24.88
N GLY A 135 6.38 11.28 -24.65
CA GLY A 135 6.67 10.67 -23.34
C GLY A 135 5.53 10.77 -22.33
N TRP A 136 4.37 11.27 -22.76
CA TRP A 136 3.17 11.33 -21.92
C TRP A 136 2.53 9.95 -21.78
N LEU A 137 2.04 9.66 -20.59
CA LEU A 137 1.19 8.53 -20.27
C LEU A 137 -0.16 9.08 -19.80
N THR A 138 -1.24 8.38 -20.10
CA THR A 138 -2.56 8.69 -19.54
C THR A 138 -3.17 7.47 -18.87
N SER A 139 -3.82 7.71 -17.73
CA SER A 139 -4.62 6.72 -17.02
C SER A 139 -6.03 7.24 -16.84
N ASN A 140 -7.03 6.43 -17.11
CA ASN A 140 -8.45 6.79 -17.02
C ASN A 140 -9.18 5.78 -16.15
N GLU A 141 -10.08 6.26 -15.31
CA GLU A 141 -10.91 5.44 -14.42
C GLU A 141 -12.37 5.86 -14.54
N LEU A 142 -13.29 4.89 -14.57
CA LEU A 142 -14.73 5.10 -14.59
C LEU A 142 -15.39 4.13 -13.62
N GLY A 143 -16.29 4.61 -12.77
CA GLY A 143 -17.00 3.79 -11.79
C GLY A 143 -16.67 4.20 -10.36
N ILE A 144 -16.35 3.24 -9.49
CA ILE A 144 -16.05 3.52 -8.08
C ILE A 144 -14.56 3.80 -7.89
N ILE A 145 -14.22 5.07 -7.75
CA ILE A 145 -12.85 5.58 -7.75
C ILE A 145 -12.53 6.30 -6.43
N ASN A 146 -11.24 6.37 -6.09
CA ASN A 146 -10.79 7.27 -5.04
C ASN A 146 -10.50 8.65 -5.63
N THR A 147 -10.66 9.68 -4.82
CA THR A 147 -10.24 11.02 -5.21
C THR A 147 -8.71 11.05 -5.37
N PRO A 148 -8.17 11.46 -6.54
CA PRO A 148 -6.73 11.42 -6.79
C PRO A 148 -6.00 12.47 -5.96
N ALA A 149 -4.76 12.17 -5.62
CA ALA A 149 -3.86 13.08 -4.92
C ALA A 149 -2.43 12.91 -5.46
N PRO A 150 -1.66 13.99 -5.64
CA PRO A 150 -0.26 13.94 -6.07
C PRO A 150 0.62 13.06 -5.19
N ASP A 151 1.68 12.48 -5.74
CA ASP A 151 2.50 11.48 -5.06
C ASP A 151 3.09 12.00 -3.75
N ILE A 152 3.64 13.22 -3.74
CA ILE A 152 4.23 13.80 -2.53
C ILE A 152 3.18 14.11 -1.44
N MET A 153 1.90 14.23 -1.81
CA MET A 153 0.80 14.44 -0.87
C MET A 153 0.25 13.11 -0.30
N ARG A 154 0.67 11.96 -0.84
CA ARG A 154 0.33 10.62 -0.31
C ARG A 154 1.40 10.06 0.64
N LEU A 155 2.51 10.76 0.80
CA LEU A 155 3.58 10.35 1.72
C LEU A 155 3.11 10.40 3.18
N PRO A 156 3.62 9.51 4.06
CA PRO A 156 3.27 9.54 5.48
C PRO A 156 3.59 10.91 6.11
N ALA A 157 2.58 11.55 6.69
CA ALA A 157 2.69 12.84 7.38
C ALA A 157 2.03 12.77 8.75
N ARG A 158 2.40 13.69 9.65
CA ARG A 158 1.75 13.80 10.97
C ARG A 158 0.29 14.24 10.84
N ILE A 159 -0.02 15.04 9.82
CA ILE A 159 -1.37 15.51 9.50
C ILE A 159 -1.92 14.71 8.33
N TYR A 160 -3.06 14.04 8.53
CA TYR A 160 -3.74 13.26 7.51
C TYR A 160 -4.80 14.09 6.79
N VAL A 161 -4.70 14.23 5.46
CA VAL A 161 -5.75 14.86 4.64
C VAL A 161 -6.68 13.79 4.09
N PRO A 162 -7.99 13.82 4.38
CA PRO A 162 -8.91 12.77 3.96
C PRO A 162 -9.19 12.79 2.45
N SER A 163 -9.74 11.69 1.95
CA SER A 163 -10.21 11.54 0.57
C SER A 163 -11.59 10.89 0.55
N ALA A 164 -12.42 11.28 -0.41
CA ALA A 164 -13.71 10.64 -0.66
C ALA A 164 -13.57 9.51 -1.69
N ILE A 165 -14.43 8.49 -1.55
CA ILE A 165 -14.75 7.54 -2.61
C ILE A 165 -15.86 8.15 -3.46
N LEU A 166 -15.71 8.09 -4.78
CA LEU A 166 -16.64 8.66 -5.75
C LEU A 166 -17.18 7.56 -6.67
N GLN A 167 -18.45 7.66 -7.04
CA GLN A 167 -18.95 7.08 -8.28
C GLN A 167 -18.84 8.14 -9.38
N GLY A 168 -17.91 7.95 -10.32
CA GLY A 168 -17.62 8.98 -11.31
C GLY A 168 -16.48 8.61 -12.25
N VAL A 169 -15.76 9.64 -12.71
CA VAL A 169 -14.64 9.52 -13.65
C VAL A 169 -13.39 10.18 -13.10
N GLY A 170 -12.24 9.59 -13.41
CA GLY A 170 -10.92 10.11 -13.09
C GLY A 170 -10.01 10.01 -14.31
N THR A 171 -9.12 10.97 -14.47
CA THR A 171 -8.07 10.95 -15.49
C THR A 171 -6.77 11.47 -14.91
N GLU A 172 -5.67 10.90 -15.36
CA GLU A 172 -4.32 11.28 -15.03
C GLU A 172 -3.49 11.36 -16.31
N PHE A 173 -2.65 12.39 -16.37
CA PHE A 173 -1.63 12.57 -17.39
C PHE A 173 -0.29 12.71 -16.69
N GLU A 174 0.68 11.88 -17.06
CA GLU A 174 2.02 11.91 -16.48
C GLU A 174 3.07 12.00 -17.58
N ASN A 175 4.10 12.81 -17.37
CA ASN A 175 5.33 12.76 -18.14
C ASN A 175 6.50 12.50 -17.17
N PRO A 176 6.89 11.23 -16.99
CA PRO A 176 7.92 10.84 -16.02
C PRO A 176 9.29 11.50 -16.30
N GLU A 177 9.61 11.70 -17.58
CA GLU A 177 10.88 12.32 -18.01
C GLU A 177 10.94 13.80 -17.63
N GLN A 178 9.81 14.52 -17.75
CA GLN A 178 9.68 15.92 -17.33
C GLN A 178 9.28 16.07 -15.86
N GLY A 179 8.97 14.96 -15.17
CA GLY A 179 8.50 14.95 -13.79
C GLY A 179 7.17 15.68 -13.59
N LEU A 180 6.29 15.66 -14.59
CA LEU A 180 4.97 16.31 -14.54
C LEU A 180 3.87 15.26 -14.31
N GLN A 181 2.91 15.58 -13.47
CA GLN A 181 1.69 14.80 -13.24
C GLN A 181 0.51 15.76 -13.15
N LEU A 182 -0.58 15.46 -13.85
CA LEU A 182 -1.83 16.21 -13.81
C LEU A 182 -2.96 15.21 -13.61
N GLN A 183 -3.86 15.50 -12.68
CA GLN A 183 -4.94 14.62 -12.30
C GLN A 183 -6.24 15.41 -12.21
N ALA A 184 -7.34 14.80 -12.63
CA ALA A 184 -8.67 15.35 -12.48
C ALA A 184 -9.67 14.23 -12.17
N SER A 185 -10.64 14.49 -11.30
CA SER A 185 -11.77 13.58 -11.11
C SER A 185 -13.06 14.33 -10.82
N THR A 186 -14.19 13.69 -11.09
CA THR A 186 -15.50 14.22 -10.72
C THR A 186 -16.51 13.09 -10.56
N GLY A 187 -17.37 13.20 -9.55
CA GLY A 187 -18.37 12.16 -9.26
C GLY A 187 -19.22 12.43 -8.05
N GLU A 188 -20.16 11.53 -7.80
CA GLU A 188 -20.99 11.52 -6.59
C GLU A 188 -20.21 10.85 -5.45
N PRO A 189 -20.07 11.48 -4.28
CA PRO A 189 -19.43 10.83 -3.14
C PRO A 189 -20.27 9.66 -2.65
N GLY A 190 -19.65 8.69 -1.98
CA GLY A 190 -20.40 7.61 -1.35
C GLY A 190 -19.57 6.80 -0.37
N ARG A 191 -20.18 5.73 0.13
CA ARG A 191 -19.52 4.75 1.01
C ARG A 191 -19.69 3.35 0.45
N LEU A 192 -18.71 2.51 0.75
CA LEU A 192 -18.78 1.09 0.45
C LEU A 192 -19.54 0.38 1.56
N ASP A 193 -20.56 -0.38 1.18
CA ASP A 193 -21.29 -1.28 2.06
C ASP A 193 -20.67 -2.68 1.98
N PHE A 194 -20.55 -3.36 3.13
CA PHE A 194 -19.93 -4.67 3.20
C PHE A 194 -20.97 -5.80 3.27
N LEU A 195 -20.83 -6.73 2.31
CA LEU A 195 -21.34 -8.10 2.22
C LEU A 195 -22.76 -8.34 1.66
N PRO A 196 -22.94 -9.45 0.91
CA PRO A 196 -21.89 -10.39 0.43
C PRO A 196 -21.20 -9.96 -0.87
N ALA A 197 -21.69 -8.90 -1.52
CA ALA A 197 -20.95 -8.13 -2.52
C ALA A 197 -20.64 -6.75 -1.93
N SER A 198 -19.54 -6.12 -2.35
CA SER A 198 -19.28 -4.73 -1.98
C SER A 198 -20.28 -3.84 -2.74
N GLY A 199 -21.20 -3.24 -1.99
CA GLY A 199 -22.16 -2.28 -2.53
C GLY A 199 -21.59 -0.87 -2.48
N PHE A 200 -22.06 0.01 -3.35
CA PHE A 200 -21.80 1.44 -3.23
C PHE A 200 -23.10 2.18 -2.90
N ARG A 201 -23.10 2.90 -1.78
CA ARG A 201 -24.19 3.78 -1.38
C ARG A 201 -23.80 5.22 -1.66
N SER A 202 -24.41 5.80 -2.69
CA SER A 202 -24.22 7.21 -3.03
C SER A 202 -24.69 8.11 -1.89
N LEU A 203 -23.91 9.15 -1.62
CA LEU A 203 -24.24 10.24 -0.75
C LEU A 203 -24.58 11.47 -1.60
N PRO A 204 -25.40 12.41 -1.08
CA PRO A 204 -25.78 13.58 -1.85
C PRO A 204 -24.61 14.48 -2.23
N GLY A 205 -24.76 15.13 -3.38
CA GLY A 205 -23.83 16.14 -3.88
C GLY A 205 -22.86 15.63 -4.92
N ARG A 206 -21.92 16.49 -5.31
CA ARG A 206 -20.88 16.18 -6.30
C ARG A 206 -19.55 16.73 -5.82
N ARG A 207 -18.49 15.96 -6.01
CA ARG A 207 -17.11 16.37 -5.77
C ARG A 207 -16.35 16.42 -7.07
N THR A 208 -15.50 17.43 -7.23
CA THR A 208 -14.59 17.58 -8.37
C THR A 208 -13.21 17.92 -7.84
N THR A 209 -12.21 17.17 -8.27
CA THR A 209 -10.81 17.39 -7.87
C THR A 209 -9.96 17.71 -9.08
N LEU A 210 -9.08 18.67 -8.92
CA LEU A 210 -7.98 18.97 -9.84
C LEU A 210 -6.70 18.93 -9.03
N ALA A 211 -5.69 18.22 -9.52
CA ALA A 211 -4.41 18.15 -8.87
C ALA A 211 -3.27 18.10 -9.88
N GLY A 212 -2.09 18.49 -9.44
CA GLY A 212 -0.90 18.38 -10.25
C GLY A 212 0.36 18.39 -9.42
N GLN A 213 1.42 17.83 -9.98
CA GLN A 213 2.74 17.78 -9.39
C GLN A 213 3.78 18.09 -10.46
N TRP A 214 4.85 18.76 -10.06
CA TRP A 214 5.98 19.09 -10.91
C TRP A 214 7.28 18.95 -10.15
N ARG A 215 8.13 18.02 -10.59
CA ARG A 215 9.53 17.89 -10.16
C ARG A 215 10.38 18.87 -10.97
N ILE A 216 10.76 19.97 -10.33
CA ILE A 216 11.35 21.17 -10.96
C ILE A 216 12.70 20.86 -11.63
N ASN A 217 13.49 19.95 -11.05
CA ASN A 217 14.83 19.60 -11.52
C ASN A 217 14.91 18.18 -12.11
N ALA A 218 13.82 17.68 -12.72
CA ALA A 218 13.83 16.37 -13.38
C ALA A 218 14.88 16.37 -14.53
N SER A 219 16.06 15.79 -14.31
CA SER A 219 17.03 15.55 -15.38
C SER A 219 16.68 14.24 -16.07
N GLY A 220 16.34 14.28 -17.37
CA GLY A 220 15.95 13.10 -18.15
C GLY A 220 16.97 11.95 -18.19
N ALA A 221 18.21 12.17 -17.74
CA ALA A 221 19.26 11.16 -17.66
C ALA A 221 19.16 10.23 -16.43
N ASP A 222 18.51 10.65 -15.35
CA ASP A 222 18.34 9.85 -14.13
C ASP A 222 16.88 9.89 -13.66
N THR A 223 16.04 9.09 -14.32
CA THR A 223 14.62 8.94 -13.98
C THR A 223 14.41 8.30 -12.60
N LEU A 224 15.45 7.70 -12.01
CA LEU A 224 15.38 7.02 -10.71
C LEU A 224 15.77 7.93 -9.54
N SER A 225 16.57 8.97 -9.78
CA SER A 225 16.87 9.97 -8.76
C SER A 225 15.61 10.71 -8.33
N ARG A 226 15.34 10.70 -7.02
CA ARG A 226 14.27 11.47 -6.40
C ARG A 226 14.74 12.82 -5.87
N GLN A 227 16.02 13.15 -6.02
CA GLN A 227 16.60 14.35 -5.44
C GLN A 227 16.10 15.62 -6.14
N GLY A 228 15.99 16.70 -5.36
CA GLY A 228 15.58 18.02 -5.82
C GLY A 228 14.21 18.45 -5.32
N TRP A 229 13.66 19.47 -5.97
CA TRP A 229 12.40 20.11 -5.58
C TRP A 229 11.21 19.54 -6.35
N THR A 230 10.12 19.29 -5.63
CA THR A 230 8.82 18.92 -6.18
C THR A 230 7.75 19.83 -5.58
N ALA A 231 7.00 20.51 -6.44
CA ALA A 231 5.82 21.26 -6.07
C ALA A 231 4.57 20.46 -6.43
N ALA A 232 3.53 20.53 -5.60
CA ALA A 232 2.24 19.94 -5.88
C ALA A 232 1.10 20.83 -5.43
N LEU A 233 -0.03 20.72 -6.11
CA LEU A 233 -1.27 21.40 -5.80
C LEU A 233 -2.42 20.40 -5.91
N ARG A 234 -3.36 20.46 -4.98
CA ARG A 234 -4.63 19.74 -5.03
C ARG A 234 -5.75 20.72 -4.66
N HIS A 235 -6.77 20.78 -5.50
CA HIS A 235 -7.98 21.55 -5.27
C HIS A 235 -9.19 20.63 -5.38
N GLU A 236 -10.10 20.71 -4.41
CA GLU A 236 -11.34 19.95 -4.40
C GLU A 236 -12.53 20.88 -4.18
N ASP A 237 -13.52 20.82 -5.07
CA ASP A 237 -14.80 21.53 -5.01
C ASP A 237 -15.91 20.51 -4.72
N ALA A 238 -16.64 20.73 -3.64
CA ALA A 238 -17.75 19.90 -3.18
C ALA A 238 -19.04 20.72 -3.17
N ARG A 239 -20.00 20.34 -4.01
CA ARG A 239 -21.29 21.04 -4.17
C ARG A 239 -22.44 20.19 -3.69
N GLY A 240 -23.30 20.77 -2.85
CA GLY A 240 -24.49 20.12 -2.32
C GLY A 240 -24.17 18.84 -1.54
N VAL A 241 -23.01 18.79 -0.87
CA VAL A 241 -22.62 17.64 -0.06
C VAL A 241 -23.25 17.72 1.32
N SER A 242 -23.54 16.59 1.94
CA SER A 242 -24.14 16.55 3.28
C SER A 242 -23.11 16.20 4.36
N SER A 243 -23.26 16.78 5.55
CA SER A 243 -22.53 16.36 6.76
C SER A 243 -23.19 15.16 7.45
N LEU A 244 -24.43 14.86 7.09
CA LEU A 244 -25.24 13.76 7.61
C LEU A 244 -25.44 12.68 6.54
N ASP A 245 -25.56 11.42 6.95
CA ASP A 245 -25.85 10.31 6.05
C ASP A 245 -27.23 10.42 5.39
N SER A 246 -28.20 11.00 6.11
CA SER A 246 -29.58 11.17 5.66
C SER A 246 -30.04 12.62 5.90
N PRO A 247 -29.68 13.58 5.05
CA PRO A 247 -30.12 14.97 5.19
C PRO A 247 -31.65 15.07 5.09
N GLN A 248 -32.26 15.92 5.93
CA GLN A 248 -33.70 16.14 6.02
C GLN A 248 -34.08 17.59 5.70
N GLN A 249 -33.14 18.53 5.82
CA GLN A 249 -33.40 19.96 5.66
C GLN A 249 -32.41 20.61 4.70
N PRO A 250 -32.76 21.75 4.06
CA PRO A 250 -31.84 22.46 3.16
C PRO A 250 -30.51 22.88 3.82
N SER A 251 -30.51 23.13 5.13
CA SER A 251 -29.32 23.47 5.92
C SER A 251 -28.32 22.33 6.07
N ASP A 252 -28.73 21.08 5.79
CA ASP A 252 -27.85 19.91 5.90
C ASP A 252 -26.88 19.83 4.72
N PHE A 253 -27.17 20.56 3.64
CA PHE A 253 -26.36 20.63 2.43
C PHE A 253 -25.36 21.79 2.50
N VAL A 254 -24.13 21.50 2.13
CA VAL A 254 -22.99 22.40 2.21
C VAL A 254 -22.29 22.45 0.85
N ASN A 255 -21.93 23.66 0.44
CA ASN A 255 -20.95 23.88 -0.62
C ASN A 255 -19.62 24.21 0.03
N ALA A 256 -18.56 23.47 -0.30
CA ALA A 256 -17.24 23.69 0.26
C ALA A 256 -16.17 23.49 -0.80
N ASN A 257 -15.09 24.25 -0.72
CA ASN A 257 -13.90 24.04 -1.55
C ASN A 257 -12.65 24.05 -0.68
N SER A 258 -11.61 23.34 -1.11
CA SER A 258 -10.33 23.31 -0.43
C SER A 258 -9.17 23.27 -1.41
N THR A 259 -8.12 24.02 -1.12
CA THR A 259 -6.87 24.01 -1.86
C THR A 259 -5.73 23.67 -0.92
N LEU A 260 -4.93 22.68 -1.29
CA LEU A 260 -3.70 22.28 -0.65
C LEU A 260 -2.54 22.51 -1.61
N VAL A 261 -1.49 23.19 -1.14
CA VAL A 261 -0.22 23.35 -1.86
C VAL A 261 0.87 22.70 -1.04
N ALA A 262 1.72 21.90 -1.68
CA ALA A 262 2.86 21.25 -1.07
C ALA A 262 4.14 21.59 -1.84
N LEU A 263 5.22 21.80 -1.10
CA LEU A 263 6.57 21.92 -1.64
C LEU A 263 7.48 20.96 -0.87
N ARG A 264 8.16 20.09 -1.60
CA ARG A 264 9.07 19.09 -1.04
C ARG A 264 10.45 19.24 -1.65
N HIS A 265 11.48 19.08 -0.82
CA HIS A 265 12.86 18.92 -1.27
C HIS A 265 13.42 17.59 -0.76
N GLU A 266 13.98 16.82 -1.68
CA GLU A 266 14.62 15.53 -1.42
C GLU A 266 16.14 15.68 -1.60
N GLY A 267 16.90 15.44 -0.53
CA GLY A 267 18.35 15.32 -0.55
C GLY A 267 18.81 13.87 -0.46
N ALA A 268 20.11 13.63 -0.25
CA ALA A 268 20.64 12.27 -0.09
C ALA A 268 20.17 11.60 1.21
N ASN A 269 20.29 12.31 2.34
CA ASN A 269 19.96 11.80 3.68
C ASN A 269 19.03 12.76 4.44
N HIS A 270 18.43 13.74 3.76
CA HIS A 270 17.56 14.75 4.36
C HIS A 270 16.43 15.07 3.41
N HIS A 271 15.21 15.17 3.92
CA HIS A 271 14.07 15.64 3.17
C HIS A 271 13.22 16.58 3.99
N ILE A 272 12.55 17.49 3.30
CA ILE A 272 11.74 18.53 3.92
C ILE A 272 10.50 18.78 3.06
N GLN A 273 9.36 18.95 3.71
CA GLN A 273 8.09 19.17 3.04
C GLN A 273 7.26 20.18 3.81
N GLY A 274 6.85 21.25 3.15
CA GLY A 274 5.90 22.22 3.66
C GLY A 274 4.57 22.09 2.92
N GLN A 275 3.46 22.25 3.64
CA GLN A 275 2.11 22.18 3.10
C GLN A 275 1.24 23.30 3.67
N VAL A 276 0.41 23.89 2.83
CA VAL A 276 -0.53 24.96 3.20
C VAL A 276 -1.90 24.64 2.63
N ILE A 277 -2.91 24.68 3.50
CA ILE A 277 -4.32 24.43 3.17
C ILE A 277 -5.15 25.69 3.38
N SER A 278 -6.11 25.91 2.48
CA SER A 278 -7.19 26.88 2.65
C SER A 278 -8.51 26.22 2.28
N THR A 279 -9.53 26.38 3.11
CA THR A 279 -10.88 25.86 2.89
C THR A 279 -11.92 26.97 3.03
N GLN A 280 -12.99 26.88 2.25
CA GLN A 280 -14.17 27.72 2.36
C GLN A 280 -15.39 26.81 2.40
N SER A 281 -16.38 27.17 3.21
CA SER A 281 -17.63 26.43 3.35
C SER A 281 -18.80 27.41 3.44
N SER A 282 -19.93 27.06 2.84
CA SER A 282 -21.17 27.83 2.98
C SER A 282 -21.75 27.81 4.40
N SER A 283 -21.35 26.84 5.22
CA SER A 283 -21.75 26.74 6.63
C SER A 283 -20.91 27.61 7.57
N LEU A 284 -19.82 28.21 7.09
CA LEU A 284 -18.88 28.99 7.90
C LEU A 284 -18.71 30.39 7.30
N SER A 285 -18.52 31.38 8.17
CA SER A 285 -18.10 32.71 7.73
C SER A 285 -16.58 32.75 7.51
N GLY A 286 -16.17 33.18 6.32
CA GLY A 286 -14.76 33.32 5.94
C GLY A 286 -14.04 32.00 5.63
N ALA A 287 -12.81 32.10 5.15
CA ALA A 287 -11.96 30.94 4.92
C ALA A 287 -11.35 30.42 6.24
N ARG A 288 -11.02 29.13 6.29
CA ARG A 288 -10.14 28.54 7.32
C ARG A 288 -8.84 28.09 6.67
N ARG A 289 -7.75 28.25 7.40
CA ARG A 289 -6.40 27.98 6.90
C ARG A 289 -5.63 27.07 7.85
N GLY A 290 -4.66 26.40 7.30
CA GLY A 290 -3.69 25.64 8.06
C GLY A 290 -2.38 25.50 7.32
N PHE A 291 -1.34 25.16 8.06
CA PHE A 291 -0.09 24.74 7.45
C PHE A 291 0.58 23.69 8.33
N TRP A 292 1.43 22.89 7.72
CA TRP A 292 2.37 22.04 8.43
C TRP A 292 3.65 21.89 7.64
N MET A 293 4.73 21.60 8.35
CA MET A 293 6.04 21.41 7.79
C MET A 293 6.73 20.27 8.51
N ASP A 294 7.31 19.37 7.75
CA ASP A 294 7.99 18.18 8.22
C ASP A 294 9.39 18.14 7.63
N SER A 295 10.39 17.84 8.45
CA SER A 295 11.79 17.68 8.05
C SER A 295 12.34 16.42 8.68
N GLU A 296 13.08 15.63 7.93
CA GLU A 296 13.62 14.38 8.43
C GLU A 296 14.99 14.09 7.84
N TRP A 297 15.89 13.55 8.64
CA TRP A 297 17.22 13.18 8.22
C TRP A 297 17.68 11.87 8.84
N GLU A 298 18.62 11.24 8.15
CA GLU A 298 19.24 9.97 8.54
C GLU A 298 20.71 10.20 8.92
N GLU A 299 21.11 9.64 10.07
CA GLU A 299 22.46 9.69 10.61
C GLU A 299 22.87 8.28 11.08
N GLY A 300 23.38 7.47 10.14
CA GLY A 300 23.78 6.09 10.40
C GLY A 300 22.60 5.23 10.88
N PRO A 301 22.63 4.66 12.10
CA PRO A 301 21.51 3.86 12.64
C PRO A 301 20.34 4.72 13.14
N ARG A 302 20.43 6.06 13.05
CA ARG A 302 19.44 6.98 13.60
C ARG A 302 18.67 7.65 12.47
N ARG A 303 17.37 7.84 12.70
CA ARG A 303 16.48 8.66 11.88
C ARG A 303 15.80 9.67 12.78
N HIS A 304 15.84 10.93 12.41
CA HIS A 304 15.29 12.03 13.17
C HIS A 304 14.28 12.77 12.32
N GLY A 305 13.17 13.19 12.93
CA GLY A 305 12.19 14.03 12.26
C GLY A 305 11.74 15.15 13.19
N VAL A 306 11.54 16.34 12.64
CA VAL A 306 10.98 17.49 13.33
C VAL A 306 9.90 18.08 12.46
N GLY A 307 8.83 18.58 13.07
CA GLY A 307 7.81 19.30 12.33
C GLY A 307 7.04 20.27 13.19
N ALA A 308 6.28 21.13 12.52
CA ALA A 308 5.40 22.10 13.14
C ALA A 308 4.14 22.26 12.32
N TYR A 309 3.03 22.57 12.98
CA TYR A 309 1.73 22.71 12.35
C TYR A 309 0.86 23.74 13.07
N ARG A 310 -0.05 24.35 12.32
CA ARG A 310 -1.10 25.23 12.82
C ARG A 310 -2.36 24.99 11.99
N LEU A 311 -3.44 24.56 12.62
CA LEU A 311 -4.70 24.19 11.98
C LEU A 311 -5.83 24.96 12.66
N GLU A 312 -6.42 25.94 11.96
CA GLU A 312 -7.49 26.79 12.52
C GLU A 312 -8.71 25.98 12.99
N ALA A 313 -9.50 26.54 13.90
CA ALA A 313 -10.77 25.93 14.32
C ALA A 313 -11.73 25.80 13.12
N ASP A 314 -12.49 24.71 13.09
CA ASP A 314 -13.42 24.35 12.01
C ASP A 314 -12.76 24.12 10.64
N LEU A 315 -11.43 23.91 10.60
CA LEU A 315 -10.74 23.50 9.38
C LEU A 315 -11.23 22.12 8.93
N THR A 316 -11.56 22.01 7.63
CA THR A 316 -12.03 20.80 6.95
C THR A 316 -11.40 20.69 5.58
N TRP A 317 -11.40 19.48 5.00
CA TRP A 317 -11.05 19.26 3.59
C TRP A 317 -12.33 19.05 2.78
N ALA A 318 -12.80 20.10 2.11
CA ALA A 318 -14.03 20.10 1.31
C ALA A 318 -15.21 19.43 2.05
N ASN A 319 -15.49 19.89 3.28
CA ASN A 319 -16.50 19.34 4.21
C ASN A 319 -16.21 17.93 4.78
N LEU A 320 -15.01 17.37 4.57
CA LEU A 320 -14.54 16.17 5.27
C LEU A 320 -13.81 16.54 6.57
N PRO A 321 -14.03 15.78 7.66
CA PRO A 321 -13.36 16.01 8.94
C PRO A 321 -11.83 15.96 8.81
N LEU A 322 -11.16 16.96 9.37
CA LEU A 322 -9.71 17.09 9.47
C LEU A 322 -9.36 17.48 10.90
N ALA A 323 -8.16 17.14 11.37
CA ALA A 323 -7.63 17.72 12.61
C ALA A 323 -7.68 19.26 12.52
N ASN A 324 -8.20 19.90 13.57
CA ASN A 324 -8.42 21.34 13.60
C ASN A 324 -8.30 21.88 15.03
N ASP A 325 -8.36 23.20 15.16
CA ASP A 325 -8.25 23.90 16.44
C ASP A 325 -6.97 23.60 17.24
N ILE A 326 -5.86 23.36 16.53
CA ILE A 326 -4.61 22.90 17.15
C ILE A 326 -3.38 23.55 16.50
N VAL A 327 -2.42 23.93 17.32
CA VAL A 327 -1.09 24.41 16.92
C VAL A 327 -0.05 23.62 17.70
N GLY A 328 1.06 23.27 17.07
CA GLY A 328 2.08 22.51 17.76
C GLY A 328 3.36 22.29 16.97
N ALA A 329 4.30 21.65 17.64
CA ALA A 329 5.54 21.15 17.07
C ALA A 329 5.81 19.75 17.59
N TYR A 330 6.51 18.95 16.82
CA TYR A 330 6.84 17.59 17.23
C TYR A 330 8.29 17.24 16.88
N LEU A 331 8.86 16.35 17.67
CA LEU A 331 10.14 15.70 17.44
C LEU A 331 9.93 14.19 17.45
N ARG A 332 10.50 13.48 16.48
CA ARG A 332 10.54 12.02 16.43
C ARG A 332 11.97 11.54 16.24
N THR A 333 12.30 10.42 16.86
CA THR A 333 13.58 9.75 16.66
C THR A 333 13.36 8.25 16.60
N ASN A 334 14.13 7.59 15.75
CA ASN A 334 14.26 6.15 15.69
C ASN A 334 15.76 5.82 15.70
N TRP A 335 16.13 4.79 16.45
CA TRP A 335 17.47 4.23 16.49
C TRP A 335 17.35 2.72 16.33
N ALA A 336 18.00 2.16 15.30
CA ALA A 336 17.94 0.73 15.02
C ALA A 336 19.33 0.14 14.73
N THR A 337 19.63 -0.97 15.39
CA THR A 337 20.82 -1.81 15.20
C THR A 337 20.37 -3.28 15.18
N ARG A 338 21.30 -4.22 14.99
CA ARG A 338 20.97 -5.65 15.01
C ARG A 338 20.42 -6.14 16.36
N GLN A 339 20.86 -5.56 17.47
CA GLN A 339 20.47 -6.00 18.82
C GLN A 339 19.43 -5.09 19.48
N TRP A 340 19.38 -3.82 19.08
CA TRP A 340 18.53 -2.82 19.71
C TRP A 340 17.72 -2.07 18.68
N SER A 341 16.45 -1.81 18.99
CA SER A 341 15.66 -0.81 18.28
C SER A 341 14.92 0.03 19.30
N ALA A 342 14.95 1.35 19.18
CA ALA A 342 14.20 2.27 20.00
C ALA A 342 13.61 3.38 19.14
N GLU A 343 12.41 3.82 19.49
CA GLU A 343 11.75 4.94 18.85
C GLU A 343 11.07 5.80 19.91
N GLY A 344 10.91 7.07 19.61
CA GLY A 344 10.17 7.98 20.47
C GLY A 344 9.70 9.20 19.71
N SER A 345 8.56 9.73 20.14
CA SER A 345 8.01 10.99 19.65
C SER A 345 7.54 11.86 20.81
N VAL A 346 7.63 13.17 20.64
CA VAL A 346 7.04 14.16 21.54
C VAL A 346 6.40 15.25 20.70
N ASP A 347 5.14 15.53 20.96
CA ASP A 347 4.35 16.60 20.39
C ASP A 347 4.06 17.61 21.49
N TRP A 348 4.38 18.88 21.27
CA TRP A 348 3.94 20.02 22.08
C TRP A 348 2.81 20.69 21.34
N LEU A 349 1.67 20.85 22.01
CA LEU A 349 0.43 21.20 21.33
C LEU A 349 -0.45 22.12 22.18
N ASP A 350 -1.17 23.00 21.51
CA ASP A 350 -2.02 24.01 22.12
C ASP A 350 -3.29 24.23 21.28
N SER A 351 -4.36 24.67 21.93
CA SER A 351 -5.64 24.95 21.29
C SER A 351 -5.66 26.37 20.74
N ILE A 352 -6.11 26.56 19.51
CA ILE A 352 -6.18 27.91 18.93
C ILE A 352 -7.35 28.70 19.52
N SER A 353 -8.50 28.03 19.73
CA SER A 353 -9.71 28.63 20.28
C SER A 353 -9.68 28.79 21.80
N GLY A 354 -8.75 28.12 22.49
CA GLY A 354 -8.70 28.02 23.94
C GLY A 354 -9.78 27.13 24.55
N ARG A 355 -10.57 26.40 23.73
CA ARG A 355 -11.51 25.38 24.21
C ARG A 355 -10.78 24.24 24.93
N SER A 356 -9.56 23.96 24.51
CA SER A 356 -8.63 23.06 25.17
C SER A 356 -7.39 23.80 25.69
N GLY A 357 -6.74 23.27 26.71
CA GLY A 357 -5.50 23.87 27.23
C GLY A 357 -4.27 23.44 26.43
N SER A 358 -3.11 24.02 26.74
CA SER A 358 -1.84 23.56 26.21
C SER A 358 -1.39 22.25 26.85
N GLY A 359 -0.54 21.53 26.14
CA GLY A 359 -0.26 20.15 26.48
C GLY A 359 0.88 19.51 25.70
N TYR A 360 1.06 18.22 25.96
CA TYR A 360 1.98 17.38 25.22
C TYR A 360 1.44 15.97 25.02
N PHE A 361 1.92 15.32 23.97
CA PHE A 361 1.73 13.90 23.73
C PHE A 361 3.09 13.28 23.45
N ALA A 362 3.46 12.25 24.19
CA ALA A 362 4.75 11.59 24.06
C ALA A 362 4.56 10.08 23.92
N THR A 363 5.34 9.47 23.04
CA THR A 363 5.41 8.02 22.88
C THR A 363 6.85 7.57 22.88
N GLY A 364 7.09 6.35 23.35
CA GLY A 364 8.42 5.74 23.32
C GLY A 364 8.31 4.23 23.36
N SER A 365 9.13 3.54 22.57
CA SER A 365 9.26 2.09 22.62
C SER A 365 10.71 1.67 22.41
N ALA A 366 11.10 0.56 23.02
CA ALA A 366 12.43 -0.02 22.89
C ALA A 366 12.34 -1.53 22.89
N ARG A 367 13.21 -2.18 22.10
CA ARG A 367 13.35 -3.62 22.00
C ARG A 367 14.83 -3.98 22.06
N TRP A 368 15.14 -4.99 22.85
CA TRP A 368 16.47 -5.53 23.04
C TRP A 368 16.49 -7.04 22.79
N ARG A 369 17.24 -7.46 21.78
CA ARG A 369 17.58 -8.86 21.55
C ARG A 369 18.82 -9.22 22.38
N LEU A 370 18.58 -9.71 23.60
CA LEU A 370 19.61 -10.17 24.54
C LEU A 370 20.53 -11.21 23.89
N ASN A 371 19.93 -12.23 23.27
CA ASN A 371 20.62 -13.28 22.54
C ASN A 371 19.67 -13.87 21.47
N ARG A 372 19.98 -15.05 20.92
CA ARG A 372 19.11 -15.68 19.91
C ARG A 372 17.75 -16.11 20.49
N ASP A 373 17.71 -16.43 21.77
CA ASP A 373 16.59 -17.12 22.43
C ASP A 373 15.73 -16.16 23.24
N HIS A 374 16.25 -14.99 23.63
CA HIS A 374 15.54 -14.01 24.47
C HIS A 374 15.48 -12.63 23.83
N THR A 375 14.29 -12.03 23.86
CA THR A 375 14.03 -10.65 23.47
C THR A 375 13.20 -9.96 24.53
N LEU A 376 13.59 -8.75 24.91
CA LEU A 376 12.83 -7.87 25.78
C LEU A 376 12.30 -6.69 24.97
N GLY A 377 11.14 -6.17 25.36
CA GLY A 377 10.61 -4.92 24.85
C GLY A 377 9.85 -4.17 25.93
N ALA A 378 9.75 -2.86 25.76
CA ALA A 378 8.98 -1.99 26.62
C ALA A 378 8.55 -0.74 25.85
N GLY A 379 7.44 -0.14 26.26
CA GLY A 379 6.99 1.13 25.70
C GLY A 379 5.99 1.84 26.56
N ALA A 380 5.75 3.10 26.23
CA ALA A 380 4.78 3.96 26.90
C ALA A 380 4.24 5.04 25.97
N ALA A 381 2.99 5.44 26.18
CA ALA A 381 2.41 6.66 25.64
C ALA A 381 1.81 7.50 26.77
N LEU A 382 1.97 8.81 26.68
CA LEU A 382 1.59 9.78 27.70
C LEU A 382 0.93 10.96 26.99
N ARG A 383 -0.29 11.30 27.36
CA ARG A 383 -1.00 12.49 26.88
C ARG A 383 -1.34 13.37 28.07
N ARG A 384 -1.01 14.65 27.96
CA ARG A 384 -1.53 15.73 28.79
C ARG A 384 -2.08 16.80 27.86
N PHE A 385 -3.27 16.57 27.32
CA PHE A 385 -3.99 17.48 26.42
C PHE A 385 -5.41 16.96 26.29
N ASN A 386 -6.42 17.79 26.52
CA ASN A 386 -7.82 17.31 26.65
C ASN A 386 -7.97 16.18 27.67
N GLY A 387 -7.31 16.34 28.82
CA GLY A 387 -7.24 15.35 29.90
C GLY A 387 -5.98 14.50 29.87
N ASP A 388 -5.55 14.10 31.06
CA ASP A 388 -4.35 13.28 31.25
C ASP A 388 -4.67 11.81 30.98
N ALA A 389 -3.85 11.13 30.18
CA ALA A 389 -4.00 9.71 29.93
C ALA A 389 -2.66 9.08 29.58
N TRP A 390 -2.48 7.81 29.93
CA TRP A 390 -1.23 7.10 29.69
C TRP A 390 -1.46 5.61 29.51
N ASN A 391 -0.52 4.98 28.81
CA ASN A 391 -0.36 3.53 28.80
C ASN A 391 1.13 3.17 28.81
N THR A 392 1.44 1.97 29.27
CA THR A 392 2.78 1.39 29.21
C THR A 392 2.69 -0.12 29.15
N TYR A 393 3.69 -0.74 28.51
CA TYR A 393 3.82 -2.18 28.47
C TYR A 393 5.28 -2.60 28.63
N GLY A 394 5.45 -3.84 29.07
CA GLY A 394 6.71 -4.57 29.01
C GLY A 394 6.45 -5.97 28.46
N ASP A 395 7.30 -6.43 27.57
CA ASP A 395 7.23 -7.77 26.99
C ASP A 395 8.57 -8.51 27.11
N TRP A 396 8.48 -9.81 27.36
CA TRP A 396 9.60 -10.72 27.36
C TRP A 396 9.24 -11.95 26.54
N ARG A 397 9.96 -12.17 25.44
CA ARG A 397 9.83 -13.36 24.60
C ARG A 397 11.03 -14.25 24.74
N PHE A 398 10.80 -15.55 24.90
CA PHE A 398 11.86 -16.53 25.05
C PHE A 398 11.54 -17.87 24.37
N GLN A 399 12.56 -18.49 23.79
CA GLN A 399 12.46 -19.82 23.18
C GLN A 399 12.65 -20.93 24.24
N ASN A 400 11.92 -22.04 24.08
CA ASN A 400 11.99 -23.23 24.93
C ASN A 400 11.73 -24.51 24.12
N GLY A 401 11.77 -25.68 24.78
CA GLY A 401 11.63 -26.98 24.12
C GLY A 401 10.27 -27.24 23.45
N TRP A 402 9.25 -26.45 23.76
CA TRP A 402 7.91 -26.57 23.18
C TRP A 402 7.54 -25.42 22.23
N GLY A 403 8.48 -24.50 21.95
CA GLY A 403 8.32 -23.40 21.00
C GLY A 403 8.76 -22.05 21.59
N THR A 404 7.97 -21.00 21.38
CA THR A 404 8.27 -19.65 21.88
C THR A 404 7.21 -19.21 22.87
N SER A 405 7.62 -18.78 24.07
CA SER A 405 6.74 -18.16 25.05
C SER A 405 6.91 -16.65 25.08
N GLY A 406 5.86 -15.94 25.43
CA GLY A 406 5.85 -14.50 25.65
C GLY A 406 5.13 -14.17 26.96
N LEU A 407 5.71 -13.28 27.76
CA LEU A 407 5.08 -12.66 28.91
C LEU A 407 4.91 -11.18 28.62
N ARG A 408 3.69 -10.66 28.74
CA ARG A 408 3.40 -9.23 28.53
C ARG A 408 2.63 -8.65 29.72
N LEU A 409 3.10 -7.51 30.18
CA LEU A 409 2.48 -6.70 31.21
C LEU A 409 2.02 -5.39 30.57
N GLU A 410 0.80 -4.97 30.85
CA GLU A 410 0.27 -3.69 30.37
C GLU A 410 -0.41 -2.94 31.50
N PHE A 411 -0.22 -1.62 31.52
CA PHE A 411 -0.87 -0.72 32.44
C PHE A 411 -1.38 0.48 31.67
N ALA A 412 -2.60 0.90 31.93
CA ALA A 412 -3.14 2.16 31.41
C ALA A 412 -3.95 2.88 32.48
N GLY A 413 -4.11 4.19 32.31
CA GLY A 413 -4.91 5.00 33.20
C GLY A 413 -4.93 6.46 32.78
N GLY A 414 -5.61 7.30 33.54
CA GLY A 414 -5.77 8.70 33.21
C GLY A 414 -6.96 9.33 33.90
N GLN A 415 -7.08 10.64 33.76
CA GLN A 415 -8.27 11.39 34.09
C GLN A 415 -9.40 10.95 33.15
N ASP A 416 -10.54 10.57 33.72
CA ASP A 416 -11.72 10.08 32.99
C ASP A 416 -11.48 8.83 32.10
N GLN A 417 -10.36 8.14 32.29
CA GLN A 417 -10.03 6.85 31.66
C GLN A 417 -10.17 5.70 32.67
N ILE A 418 -10.56 4.52 32.19
CA ILE A 418 -10.57 3.31 33.03
C ILE A 418 -9.12 2.86 33.21
N ALA A 419 -8.66 2.75 34.46
CA ALA A 419 -7.33 2.21 34.71
C ALA A 419 -7.34 0.69 34.50
N THR A 420 -6.39 0.21 33.71
CA THR A 420 -6.25 -1.22 33.38
C THR A 420 -4.90 -1.76 33.83
N ARG A 421 -4.89 -3.03 34.24
CA ARG A 421 -3.68 -3.79 34.53
C ARG A 421 -3.83 -5.18 33.94
N SER A 422 -3.00 -5.51 32.97
CA SER A 422 -3.09 -6.76 32.23
C SER A 422 -1.81 -7.56 32.37
N LEU A 423 -1.97 -8.87 32.56
CA LEU A 423 -0.92 -9.87 32.48
C LEU A 423 -1.34 -10.87 31.41
N ILE A 424 -0.51 -11.04 30.39
CA ILE A 424 -0.78 -11.91 29.24
C ILE A 424 0.40 -12.86 29.06
N TRP A 425 0.09 -14.13 28.89
CA TRP A 425 1.01 -15.19 28.53
C TRP A 425 0.64 -15.70 27.14
N ASP A 426 1.58 -15.58 26.21
CA ASP A 426 1.47 -16.11 24.85
C ASP A 426 2.37 -17.33 24.69
N GLN A 427 1.91 -18.34 23.95
CA GLN A 427 2.68 -19.53 23.61
C GLN A 427 2.49 -19.86 22.13
N GLU A 428 3.58 -19.87 21.38
CA GLU A 428 3.67 -20.48 20.05
C GLU A 428 4.20 -21.90 20.24
N TRP A 429 3.47 -22.88 19.72
CA TRP A 429 3.77 -24.30 19.93
C TRP A 429 4.59 -24.86 18.77
N THR A 430 5.55 -25.73 19.09
CA THR A 430 6.25 -26.55 18.09
C THR A 430 5.27 -27.55 17.50
N VAL A 431 4.98 -27.38 16.22
CA VAL A 431 4.03 -28.19 15.44
C VAL A 431 4.69 -28.70 14.16
N PRO A 432 4.11 -29.70 13.47
CA PRO A 432 4.63 -30.17 12.18
C PRO A 432 4.76 -29.05 11.14
N GLN A 433 5.60 -29.28 10.14
CA GLN A 433 5.84 -28.29 9.09
C GLN A 433 4.54 -27.83 8.43
N GLY A 434 4.43 -26.51 8.23
CA GLY A 434 3.25 -25.87 7.64
C GLY A 434 2.11 -25.58 8.63
N TRP A 435 2.07 -26.25 9.79
CA TRP A 435 1.12 -25.90 10.85
C TRP A 435 1.59 -24.66 11.62
N ALA A 436 0.64 -23.91 12.15
CA ALA A 436 0.88 -22.89 13.17
C ALA A 436 -0.15 -23.07 14.28
N LEU A 437 0.31 -23.08 15.53
CA LEU A 437 -0.55 -23.18 16.70
C LEU A 437 -0.06 -22.19 17.74
N SER A 438 -0.94 -21.31 18.19
CA SER A 438 -0.67 -20.39 19.30
C SER A 438 -1.81 -20.35 20.29
N THR A 439 -1.47 -20.18 21.55
CA THR A 439 -2.43 -20.00 22.64
C THR A 439 -2.05 -18.77 23.45
N SER A 440 -3.04 -18.01 23.88
CA SER A 440 -2.85 -16.88 24.78
C SER A 440 -3.75 -17.04 25.99
N LEU A 441 -3.24 -16.71 27.17
CA LEU A 441 -3.99 -16.65 28.42
C LEU A 441 -3.69 -15.32 29.07
N GLY A 442 -4.71 -14.61 29.55
CA GLY A 442 -4.49 -13.36 30.24
C GLY A 442 -5.49 -13.12 31.37
N ALA A 443 -5.11 -12.18 32.23
CA ALA A 443 -5.96 -11.64 33.27
C ALA A 443 -5.84 -10.12 33.25
N THR A 444 -6.98 -9.43 33.26
CA THR A 444 -7.02 -7.96 33.26
C THR A 444 -7.89 -7.45 34.40
N ALA A 445 -7.36 -6.53 35.18
CA ALA A 445 -8.12 -5.79 36.20
C ALA A 445 -8.47 -4.39 35.68
N TYR A 446 -9.74 -4.02 35.82
CA TYR A 446 -10.30 -2.73 35.46
C TYR A 446 -10.75 -1.99 36.71
N SER A 447 -10.40 -0.70 36.82
CA SER A 447 -10.94 0.17 37.86
C SER A 447 -12.43 0.46 37.63
N ALA A 448 -13.12 0.87 38.69
CA ALA A 448 -14.48 1.38 38.56
C ALA A 448 -14.50 2.68 37.73
N ALA A 449 -15.59 2.91 36.99
CA ALA A 449 -15.87 4.14 36.24
C ALA A 449 -17.32 4.59 36.47
N ARG A 450 -17.67 5.79 35.99
CA ARG A 450 -18.93 6.50 36.29
C ARG A 450 -20.22 5.66 36.14
N ASN A 451 -20.20 4.58 35.35
CA ASN A 451 -21.31 3.63 35.18
C ASN A 451 -20.88 2.14 35.09
N LEU A 452 -19.67 1.80 35.54
CA LEU A 452 -19.13 0.44 35.46
C LEU A 452 -18.43 0.08 36.77
N PRO A 453 -18.78 -1.04 37.45
CA PRO A 453 -18.05 -1.48 38.62
C PRO A 453 -16.62 -1.90 38.26
N ALA A 454 -15.74 -1.94 39.25
CA ALA A 454 -14.44 -2.57 39.09
C ALA A 454 -14.64 -4.05 38.72
N GLU A 455 -13.82 -4.55 37.80
CA GLU A 455 -14.01 -5.87 37.21
C GLU A 455 -12.66 -6.52 36.94
N THR A 456 -12.60 -7.83 37.11
CA THR A 456 -11.45 -8.64 36.70
C THR A 456 -11.92 -9.60 35.62
N THR A 457 -11.24 -9.60 34.48
CA THR A 457 -11.49 -10.55 33.41
C THR A 457 -10.35 -11.54 33.31
N TRP A 458 -10.66 -12.77 32.92
CA TRP A 458 -9.68 -13.67 32.32
C TRP A 458 -10.03 -13.84 30.85
N ASN A 459 -9.01 -13.96 30.01
CA ASN A 459 -9.14 -14.20 28.59
C ASN A 459 -8.31 -15.41 28.19
N GLY A 460 -8.82 -16.16 27.21
CA GLY A 460 -8.14 -17.28 26.59
C GLY A 460 -8.34 -17.22 25.09
N ALA A 461 -7.25 -17.34 24.34
CA ALA A 461 -7.30 -17.39 22.89
C ALA A 461 -6.53 -18.58 22.34
N LEU A 462 -7.00 -19.09 21.21
CA LEU A 462 -6.41 -20.17 20.44
C LEU A 462 -6.41 -19.73 18.98
N SER A 463 -5.25 -19.78 18.33
CA SER A 463 -5.15 -19.63 16.89
C SER A 463 -4.45 -20.83 16.26
N VAL A 464 -5.03 -21.32 15.17
CA VAL A 464 -4.54 -22.48 14.43
C VAL A 464 -4.50 -22.16 12.94
N SER A 465 -3.46 -22.59 12.26
CA SER A 465 -3.40 -22.72 10.81
C SER A 465 -2.89 -24.12 10.51
N ALA A 466 -3.65 -24.86 9.69
CA ALA A 466 -3.39 -26.25 9.38
C ALA A 466 -3.53 -26.47 7.87
N PRO A 467 -2.44 -26.73 7.13
CA PRO A 467 -2.52 -27.23 5.77
C PRO A 467 -2.98 -28.69 5.85
N LEU A 468 -4.23 -28.94 5.46
CA LEU A 468 -4.81 -30.29 5.47
C LEU A 468 -4.28 -31.12 4.30
N SER A 469 -3.93 -30.47 3.19
CA SER A 469 -3.25 -31.05 2.02
C SER A 469 -2.56 -29.95 1.20
N SER A 470 -1.93 -30.30 0.07
CA SER A 470 -1.40 -29.33 -0.91
C SER A 470 -2.48 -28.45 -1.54
N LYS A 471 -3.75 -28.88 -1.48
CA LYS A 471 -4.91 -28.21 -2.08
C LYS A 471 -5.86 -27.60 -1.05
N ALA A 472 -5.79 -27.99 0.23
CA ALA A 472 -6.76 -27.55 1.24
C ALA A 472 -6.10 -27.10 2.54
N GLY A 473 -6.64 -26.06 3.15
CA GLY A 473 -6.17 -25.52 4.41
C GLY A 473 -7.31 -25.04 5.30
N LEU A 474 -7.03 -25.01 6.60
CA LEU A 474 -7.91 -24.47 7.63
C LEU A 474 -7.15 -23.40 8.41
N ARG A 475 -7.84 -22.32 8.76
CA ARG A 475 -7.38 -21.31 9.72
C ARG A 475 -8.47 -21.04 10.73
N GLY A 476 -8.09 -20.81 11.97
CA GLY A 476 -9.03 -20.56 13.05
C GLY A 476 -8.46 -19.62 14.09
N ASN A 477 -9.31 -18.77 14.64
CA ASN A 477 -9.06 -18.03 15.86
C ASN A 477 -10.31 -18.12 16.73
N VAL A 478 -10.13 -18.51 17.99
CA VAL A 478 -11.16 -18.46 19.02
C VAL A 478 -10.60 -17.67 20.18
N ASN A 479 -11.35 -16.70 20.66
CA ASN A 479 -11.06 -15.95 21.87
C ASN A 479 -12.30 -15.95 22.77
N THR A 480 -12.08 -16.14 24.06
CA THR A 480 -13.09 -16.08 25.10
C THR A 480 -12.59 -15.18 26.21
N GLU A 481 -13.46 -14.33 26.72
CA GLU A 481 -13.21 -13.51 27.89
C GLU A 481 -14.39 -13.65 28.84
N ARG A 482 -14.10 -13.78 30.13
CA ARG A 482 -15.12 -13.83 31.17
C ARG A 482 -14.74 -12.90 32.31
N GLY A 483 -15.67 -12.02 32.64
CA GLY A 483 -15.57 -11.07 33.74
C GLY A 483 -16.14 -11.59 35.05
N SER A 484 -15.63 -11.06 36.16
CA SER A 484 -16.16 -11.29 37.51
C SER A 484 -17.59 -10.78 37.69
N THR A 485 -18.05 -9.87 36.82
CA THR A 485 -19.43 -9.34 36.78
C THR A 485 -20.41 -10.30 36.06
N GLY A 486 -19.94 -11.45 35.59
CA GLY A 486 -20.74 -12.43 34.85
C GLY A 486 -20.83 -12.17 33.34
N GLN A 487 -20.28 -11.05 32.86
CA GLN A 487 -20.19 -10.76 31.42
C GLN A 487 -19.26 -11.76 30.73
N THR A 488 -19.68 -12.26 29.57
CA THR A 488 -18.86 -13.13 28.72
C THR A 488 -18.78 -12.56 27.32
N ARG A 489 -17.60 -12.70 26.72
CA ARG A 489 -17.35 -12.28 25.34
C ARG A 489 -16.68 -13.42 24.63
N ASN A 490 -17.15 -13.74 23.45
CA ASN A 490 -16.56 -14.79 22.64
C ASN A 490 -16.43 -14.24 21.22
N SER A 491 -15.28 -14.47 20.60
CA SER A 491 -15.10 -14.22 19.19
C SER A 491 -14.47 -15.44 18.54
N MET A 492 -15.04 -15.86 17.42
CA MET A 492 -14.59 -16.98 16.63
C MET A 492 -14.48 -16.53 15.18
N ASN A 493 -13.39 -16.85 14.52
CA ASN A 493 -13.21 -16.70 13.09
C ASN A 493 -12.60 -18.00 12.55
N LEU A 494 -13.34 -18.70 11.71
CA LEU A 494 -12.94 -19.94 11.06
C LEU A 494 -12.91 -19.75 9.56
N GLY A 495 -11.76 -19.98 8.94
CA GLY A 495 -11.57 -19.97 7.50
C GLY A 495 -11.17 -21.34 6.98
N ALA A 496 -11.63 -21.68 5.79
CA ALA A 496 -11.17 -22.83 5.04
C ALA A 496 -10.95 -22.41 3.58
N ASN A 497 -9.89 -22.93 2.96
CA ASN A 497 -9.63 -22.76 1.55
C ASN A 497 -9.40 -24.13 0.90
N TRP A 498 -9.91 -24.29 -0.31
CA TRP A 498 -9.77 -25.51 -1.09
C TRP A 498 -9.60 -25.18 -2.57
N ARG A 499 -8.44 -25.51 -3.11
CA ARG A 499 -8.16 -25.51 -4.54
C ARG A 499 -8.68 -26.82 -5.13
N ILE A 500 -9.80 -26.73 -5.85
CA ILE A 500 -10.45 -27.90 -6.45
C ILE A 500 -9.57 -28.42 -7.60
N ASP A 501 -9.14 -27.51 -8.48
CA ASP A 501 -8.23 -27.78 -9.59
C ASP A 501 -7.35 -26.54 -9.91
N ALA A 502 -6.74 -26.48 -11.09
CA ALA A 502 -5.89 -25.35 -11.48
C ALA A 502 -6.62 -24.01 -11.67
N ARG A 503 -7.94 -24.01 -11.91
CA ARG A 503 -8.77 -22.84 -12.20
C ARG A 503 -9.86 -22.60 -11.17
N TRP A 504 -10.32 -23.63 -10.49
CA TRP A 504 -11.39 -23.56 -9.50
C TRP A 504 -10.85 -23.60 -8.08
N SER A 505 -11.31 -22.66 -7.27
CA SER A 505 -11.05 -22.64 -5.84
C SER A 505 -12.30 -22.25 -5.08
N MET A 506 -12.39 -22.72 -3.84
CA MET A 506 -13.44 -22.40 -2.90
C MET A 506 -12.80 -21.86 -1.62
N GLU A 507 -13.36 -20.77 -1.10
CA GLU A 507 -13.01 -20.24 0.21
C GLU A 507 -14.29 -20.12 1.05
N GLY A 508 -14.21 -20.44 2.32
CA GLY A 508 -15.29 -20.26 3.29
C GLY A 508 -14.75 -19.57 4.53
N ASN A 509 -15.51 -18.63 5.08
CA ASN A 509 -15.20 -17.96 6.33
C ASN A 509 -16.46 -17.83 7.19
N TYR A 510 -16.36 -18.21 8.46
CA TYR A 510 -17.40 -18.09 9.46
C TYR A 510 -16.88 -17.25 10.62
N THR A 511 -17.53 -16.11 10.87
CA THR A 511 -17.21 -15.26 12.01
C THR A 511 -18.41 -15.17 12.95
N ARG A 512 -18.15 -15.25 14.25
CA ARG A 512 -19.12 -15.04 15.31
C ARG A 512 -18.48 -14.26 16.44
N SER A 513 -18.99 -13.08 16.74
CA SER A 513 -18.69 -12.35 17.96
C SER A 513 -19.95 -12.25 18.82
N SER A 514 -19.81 -12.40 20.12
CA SER A 514 -20.88 -12.15 21.08
C SER A 514 -20.32 -11.39 22.28
N GLY A 515 -21.10 -10.45 22.79
CA GLY A 515 -20.72 -9.60 23.92
C GLY A 515 -20.65 -8.13 23.52
N ARG A 516 -20.07 -7.30 24.38
CA ARG A 516 -19.73 -5.90 24.09
C ARG A 516 -18.24 -5.69 24.29
N SER A 517 -17.47 -5.51 23.23
CA SER A 517 -16.07 -5.09 23.25
C SER A 517 -15.93 -3.81 24.07
N ARG A 518 -14.79 -3.71 24.75
CA ARG A 518 -14.45 -2.51 25.50
C ARG A 518 -13.76 -1.56 24.53
N PHE A 519 -14.35 -0.40 24.37
CA PHE A 519 -13.75 0.68 23.62
C PHE A 519 -12.52 1.20 24.39
N SER A 520 -11.34 1.16 23.76
CA SER A 520 -10.15 1.83 24.25
C SER A 520 -9.83 2.96 23.27
N PRO A 521 -10.12 4.22 23.63
CA PRO A 521 -9.87 5.34 22.73
C PRO A 521 -8.38 5.48 22.43
N SER A 522 -8.04 5.92 21.22
CA SER A 522 -6.67 6.34 20.92
C SER A 522 -6.21 7.44 21.88
N LEU A 523 -4.96 7.34 22.34
CA LEU A 523 -4.30 8.39 23.12
C LEU A 523 -3.81 9.54 22.25
N ASP A 524 -3.67 9.35 20.94
CA ASP A 524 -3.12 10.37 20.04
C ASP A 524 -4.13 11.49 19.77
N PRO A 525 -3.84 12.76 20.13
CA PRO A 525 -4.73 13.89 19.90
C PRO A 525 -5.04 14.19 18.43
N LEU A 526 -4.19 13.72 17.51
CA LEU A 526 -4.33 13.91 16.07
C LEU A 526 -4.96 12.69 15.37
N ALA A 527 -5.27 11.62 16.12
CA ALA A 527 -5.95 10.48 15.56
C ALA A 527 -7.37 10.86 15.12
N PRO A 528 -7.86 10.31 13.99
CA PRO A 528 -9.26 10.44 13.61
C PRO A 528 -10.18 9.96 14.74
N PRO A 529 -11.36 10.58 14.94
CA PRO A 529 -12.32 10.13 15.94
C PRO A 529 -12.79 8.70 15.64
N ASP A 530 -12.75 7.83 16.64
CA ASP A 530 -13.16 6.45 16.50
C ASP A 530 -14.69 6.31 16.34
N VAL A 531 -15.12 5.40 15.47
CA VAL A 531 -16.53 5.02 15.33
C VAL A 531 -16.81 3.82 16.24
N LEU A 532 -17.76 3.97 17.16
CA LEU A 532 -18.18 2.90 18.06
C LEU A 532 -18.89 1.79 17.26
N VAL A 533 -18.29 0.59 17.15
CA VAL A 533 -18.91 -0.56 16.48
C VAL A 533 -19.62 -1.43 17.51
N ARG A 534 -20.82 -1.91 17.17
CA ARG A 534 -21.64 -2.80 18.01
C ARG A 534 -21.13 -4.25 17.90
N ASP A 535 -21.17 -5.00 18.99
CA ASP A 535 -20.26 -6.13 19.25
C ASP A 535 -20.86 -7.54 19.28
N SER A 536 -22.04 -7.75 18.69
CA SER A 536 -22.54 -9.10 18.48
C SER A 536 -22.84 -9.32 17.02
N ASP A 537 -21.90 -9.93 16.31
CA ASP A 537 -22.01 -10.24 14.90
C ASP A 537 -21.98 -11.75 14.64
N ARG A 538 -22.68 -12.19 13.60
CA ARG A 538 -22.53 -13.51 13.01
C ARG A 538 -22.56 -13.33 11.51
N SER A 539 -21.47 -13.70 10.84
CA SER A 539 -21.38 -13.70 9.40
C SER A 539 -20.83 -15.03 8.90
N LEU A 540 -21.44 -15.52 7.82
CA LEU A 540 -20.90 -16.60 7.01
C LEU A 540 -20.64 -16.02 5.62
N TYR A 541 -19.51 -16.40 5.03
CA TYR A 541 -19.14 -16.07 3.67
C TYR A 541 -18.55 -17.29 2.99
N ALA A 542 -18.93 -17.54 1.75
CA ALA A 542 -18.33 -18.56 0.90
C ALA A 542 -18.16 -18.00 -0.51
N VAL A 543 -17.04 -18.31 -1.15
CA VAL A 543 -16.71 -17.90 -2.50
C VAL A 543 -16.35 -19.12 -3.30
N LEU A 544 -17.04 -19.32 -4.40
CA LEU A 544 -16.55 -20.16 -5.48
C LEU A 544 -15.91 -19.25 -6.52
N ARG A 545 -14.66 -19.54 -6.88
CA ARG A 545 -13.86 -18.72 -7.77
C ARG A 545 -13.37 -19.55 -8.95
N TYR A 546 -13.52 -18.98 -10.14
CA TYR A 546 -12.89 -19.42 -11.36
C TYR A 546 -11.83 -18.40 -11.78
N GLU A 547 -10.59 -18.85 -12.05
CA GLU A 547 -9.49 -18.02 -12.54
C GLU A 547 -8.94 -18.54 -13.87
N PHE A 548 -8.65 -17.61 -14.77
CA PHE A 548 -8.05 -17.86 -16.07
C PHE A 548 -6.93 -16.83 -16.31
N GLN A 549 -5.79 -17.30 -16.80
CA GLN A 549 -4.64 -16.48 -17.16
C GLN A 549 -3.98 -17.02 -18.43
N ALA A 550 -3.52 -16.12 -19.30
CA ALA A 550 -2.83 -16.46 -20.54
C ALA A 550 -2.05 -15.25 -21.09
N GLY A 551 -1.26 -15.49 -22.14
CA GLY A 551 -0.53 -14.47 -22.90
C GLY A 551 0.90 -14.23 -22.43
N SER A 552 1.62 -13.36 -23.15
CA SER A 552 2.99 -12.98 -22.81
C SER A 552 3.24 -11.51 -23.14
N ARG A 553 4.11 -10.87 -22.36
CA ARG A 553 4.33 -9.41 -22.45
C ARG A 553 5.19 -9.09 -23.66
N ASN A 554 4.74 -8.15 -24.49
CA ASN A 554 5.49 -7.63 -25.63
C ASN A 554 6.17 -6.32 -25.25
N VAL A 555 7.48 -6.21 -25.51
CA VAL A 555 8.27 -4.99 -25.31
C VAL A 555 8.64 -4.44 -26.69
N PRO A 556 8.48 -3.14 -26.96
CA PRO A 556 8.80 -2.60 -28.27
C PRO A 556 10.30 -2.72 -28.57
N LEU A 557 10.63 -3.04 -29.82
CA LEU A 557 12.01 -3.12 -30.26
C LEU A 557 12.67 -1.74 -30.14
N GLY A 558 13.82 -1.68 -29.46
CA GLY A 558 14.59 -0.46 -29.27
C GLY A 558 14.02 0.53 -28.22
N GLY A 559 13.07 0.11 -27.38
CA GLY A 559 12.50 0.93 -26.31
C GLY A 559 12.37 0.22 -24.95
N LYS A 560 11.76 0.91 -23.98
CA LYS A 560 11.44 0.41 -22.63
C LYS A 560 10.08 -0.30 -22.63
N SER A 561 9.78 -1.06 -21.57
CA SER A 561 8.48 -1.75 -21.43
C SER A 561 7.27 -0.83 -21.28
N SER A 562 7.49 0.45 -20.98
CA SER A 562 6.46 1.50 -20.88
C SER A 562 6.20 2.23 -22.20
N ASP A 563 7.05 2.02 -23.21
CA ASP A 563 7.00 2.80 -24.43
C ASP A 563 5.91 2.24 -25.35
N GLY A 564 5.15 3.14 -25.97
CA GLY A 564 4.32 2.79 -27.12
C GLY A 564 5.18 2.61 -28.37
N GLY A 565 4.59 2.01 -29.39
CA GLY A 565 5.29 1.72 -30.63
C GLY A 565 4.40 1.78 -31.87
N GLY A 566 5.07 1.79 -33.01
CA GLY A 566 4.48 1.63 -34.32
C GLY A 566 4.95 0.33 -34.97
N ARG A 567 4.61 0.18 -36.23
CA ARG A 567 5.00 -0.95 -37.09
C ARG A 567 5.86 -0.42 -38.23
N ILE A 568 6.92 -1.14 -38.58
CA ILE A 568 7.69 -0.87 -39.80
C ILE A 568 7.45 -2.03 -40.74
N GLU A 569 6.97 -1.73 -41.94
CA GLU A 569 6.87 -2.68 -43.04
C GLU A 569 7.70 -2.18 -44.21
N GLY A 570 8.17 -3.09 -45.04
CA GLY A 570 8.71 -2.66 -46.32
C GLY A 570 9.00 -3.78 -47.28
N THR A 571 9.46 -3.39 -48.45
CA THR A 571 9.87 -4.30 -49.52
C THR A 571 11.26 -3.94 -49.99
N VAL A 572 12.16 -4.92 -50.01
CA VAL A 572 13.43 -4.84 -50.73
C VAL A 572 13.18 -5.34 -52.15
N TYR A 573 13.52 -4.56 -53.16
CA TYR A 573 13.24 -4.90 -54.57
C TYR A 573 14.41 -4.56 -55.48
N PHE A 574 14.47 -5.25 -56.61
CA PHE A 574 15.48 -5.02 -57.63
C PHE A 574 15.13 -3.77 -58.46
N ASP A 575 15.86 -2.68 -58.24
CA ASP A 575 15.75 -1.42 -58.99
C ASP A 575 16.64 -1.50 -60.23
N ALA A 576 16.15 -2.22 -61.24
CA ALA A 576 16.93 -2.52 -62.44
C ALA A 576 17.10 -1.29 -63.33
N ASN A 577 16.12 -0.38 -63.31
CA ASN A 577 16.08 0.82 -64.12
C ASN A 577 16.59 2.08 -63.38
N ARG A 578 16.98 1.95 -62.11
CA ARG A 578 17.51 3.02 -61.25
C ARG A 578 16.52 4.17 -61.03
N SER A 579 15.24 3.85 -60.99
CA SER A 579 14.16 4.83 -60.81
C SER A 579 13.89 5.16 -59.34
N GLY A 580 14.33 4.29 -58.41
CA GLY A 580 14.08 4.42 -56.98
C GLY A 580 12.63 4.21 -56.56
N THR A 581 11.73 3.84 -57.48
CA THR A 581 10.34 3.48 -57.20
C THR A 581 10.05 2.10 -57.75
N GLN A 582 9.44 1.22 -56.95
CA GLN A 582 9.15 -0.14 -57.39
C GLN A 582 8.11 -0.16 -58.53
N GLU A 583 8.54 -0.62 -59.71
CA GLU A 583 7.64 -0.84 -60.85
C GLU A 583 7.04 -2.25 -60.87
N ALA A 584 5.95 -2.45 -61.62
CA ALA A 584 5.28 -3.75 -61.71
C ALA A 584 6.16 -4.87 -62.31
N SER A 585 7.19 -4.51 -63.07
CA SER A 585 8.20 -5.42 -63.63
C SER A 585 9.30 -5.79 -62.63
N GLU A 586 9.41 -5.08 -61.50
CA GLU A 586 10.48 -5.23 -60.52
C GLU A 586 10.06 -6.14 -59.37
N THR A 587 10.78 -7.25 -59.25
CA THR A 587 10.51 -8.26 -58.23
C THR A 587 11.21 -7.94 -56.92
N GLY A 588 10.60 -8.38 -55.83
CA GLY A 588 11.21 -8.32 -54.51
C GLY A 588 12.41 -9.26 -54.37
N VAL A 589 13.34 -8.91 -53.49
CA VAL A 589 14.56 -9.68 -53.23
C VAL A 589 14.36 -10.59 -52.03
N PRO A 590 14.32 -11.92 -52.20
CA PRO A 590 14.08 -12.85 -51.10
C PRO A 590 15.32 -13.09 -50.23
N ASN A 591 15.10 -13.49 -48.97
CA ASN A 591 16.13 -13.90 -48.01
C ASN A 591 17.21 -12.85 -47.66
N VAL A 592 16.92 -11.57 -47.90
CA VAL A 592 17.80 -10.46 -47.53
C VAL A 592 17.62 -10.15 -46.05
N THR A 593 18.73 -9.93 -45.34
CA THR A 593 18.68 -9.57 -43.92
C THR A 593 18.57 -8.05 -43.78
N VAL A 594 17.50 -7.61 -43.11
CA VAL A 594 17.23 -6.20 -42.79
C VAL A 594 17.39 -6.02 -41.28
N PHE A 595 18.17 -5.02 -40.88
CA PHE A 595 18.40 -4.64 -39.49
C PHE A 595 17.60 -3.41 -39.09
N LEU A 596 17.16 -3.37 -37.85
CA LEU A 596 16.63 -2.20 -37.16
C LEU A 596 17.63 -1.82 -36.05
N ASP A 597 18.08 -0.57 -36.08
CA ASP A 597 19.08 0.03 -35.18
C ASP A 597 20.34 -0.84 -35.02
N ASN A 598 20.72 -1.53 -36.11
CA ASN A 598 21.83 -2.49 -36.17
C ASN A 598 21.81 -3.57 -35.08
N ARG A 599 20.64 -3.87 -34.49
CA ARG A 599 20.49 -4.76 -33.33
C ARG A 599 19.47 -5.87 -33.57
N TYR A 600 18.34 -5.53 -34.17
CA TYR A 600 17.25 -6.48 -34.43
C TYR A 600 17.24 -6.80 -35.92
N SER A 601 17.03 -8.05 -36.31
CA SER A 601 17.09 -8.45 -37.71
C SER A 601 15.90 -9.31 -38.12
N VAL A 602 15.41 -9.10 -39.33
CA VAL A 602 14.42 -9.96 -40.00
C VAL A 602 14.92 -10.31 -41.41
N ARG A 603 14.35 -11.36 -42.01
CA ARG A 603 14.62 -11.75 -43.39
C ARG A 603 13.42 -11.46 -44.28
N THR A 604 13.68 -11.03 -45.50
CA THR A 604 12.63 -10.80 -46.49
C THR A 604 12.00 -12.10 -46.97
N ASP A 605 10.69 -12.07 -47.23
CA ASP A 605 9.93 -13.19 -47.79
C ASP A 605 10.22 -13.39 -49.31
N ASN A 606 9.54 -14.36 -49.94
CA ASN A 606 9.68 -14.63 -51.38
C ASN A 606 9.31 -13.45 -52.29
N GLN A 607 8.58 -12.46 -51.77
CA GLN A 607 8.19 -11.24 -52.46
C GLN A 607 9.02 -10.03 -52.01
N GLY A 608 10.12 -10.25 -51.28
CA GLY A 608 11.01 -9.19 -50.80
C GLY A 608 10.48 -8.41 -49.60
N ARG A 609 9.36 -8.81 -48.99
CA ARG A 609 8.72 -8.07 -47.89
C ARG A 609 9.35 -8.40 -46.54
N PHE A 610 9.46 -7.41 -45.68
CA PHE A 610 9.89 -7.55 -44.30
C PHE A 610 9.01 -6.74 -43.35
N GLU A 611 9.02 -7.12 -42.08
CA GLU A 611 8.21 -6.46 -41.05
C GLU A 611 8.92 -6.47 -39.70
N PHE A 612 8.86 -5.33 -39.01
CA PHE A 612 9.08 -5.21 -37.57
C PHE A 612 7.74 -4.83 -36.91
N PRO A 613 7.05 -5.79 -36.23
CA PRO A 613 5.65 -5.63 -35.83
C PRO A 613 5.42 -4.62 -34.70
N PHE A 614 6.41 -4.40 -33.84
CA PHE A 614 6.30 -3.47 -32.71
C PHE A 614 7.64 -2.80 -32.40
N VAL A 615 7.80 -1.57 -32.86
CA VAL A 615 9.03 -0.76 -32.75
C VAL A 615 8.74 0.49 -31.93
N ALA A 616 9.60 0.82 -30.97
CA ALA A 616 9.38 1.96 -30.09
C ALA A 616 9.38 3.28 -30.88
N SER A 617 8.46 4.18 -30.53
CA SER A 617 8.30 5.45 -31.25
C SER A 617 9.55 6.32 -31.21
N GLY A 618 9.77 7.10 -32.27
CA GLY A 618 10.91 7.99 -32.46
C GLY A 618 11.78 7.63 -33.67
N PRO A 619 12.92 8.32 -33.84
CA PRO A 619 13.82 8.09 -34.96
C PRO A 619 14.47 6.71 -34.86
N ARG A 620 14.40 5.95 -35.96
CA ARG A 620 14.96 4.61 -36.13
C ARG A 620 15.75 4.53 -37.41
N THR A 621 16.74 3.66 -37.44
CA THR A 621 17.52 3.39 -38.66
C THR A 621 17.28 1.96 -39.10
N VAL A 622 16.81 1.80 -40.34
CA VAL A 622 16.68 0.51 -41.01
C VAL A 622 17.87 0.32 -41.93
N THR A 623 18.51 -0.85 -41.90
CA THR A 623 19.73 -1.14 -42.67
C THR A 623 19.62 -2.45 -43.41
N VAL A 624 19.79 -2.45 -44.73
CA VAL A 624 19.87 -3.67 -45.54
C VAL A 624 21.31 -4.18 -45.52
N ARG A 625 21.50 -5.47 -45.23
CA ARG A 625 22.84 -6.06 -45.16
C ARG A 625 23.37 -6.46 -46.55
N PRO A 626 24.45 -5.83 -47.06
CA PRO A 626 24.91 -6.04 -48.43
C PRO A 626 25.33 -7.49 -48.72
N GLU A 627 25.97 -8.16 -47.76
CA GLU A 627 26.47 -9.54 -47.91
C GLU A 627 25.36 -10.59 -48.08
N THR A 628 24.10 -10.21 -47.85
CA THR A 628 22.94 -11.10 -48.03
C THR A 628 22.22 -10.88 -49.36
N LEU A 629 22.69 -9.92 -50.17
CA LEU A 629 22.15 -9.68 -51.51
C LEU A 629 22.78 -10.66 -52.53
N PRO A 630 22.00 -11.13 -53.51
CA PRO A 630 22.54 -11.90 -54.61
C PRO A 630 23.42 -11.01 -55.50
N LEU A 631 24.59 -11.50 -55.89
CA LEU A 631 25.41 -10.83 -56.91
C LEU A 631 24.61 -10.75 -58.24
N PRO A 632 24.73 -9.66 -59.02
CA PRO A 632 25.61 -8.51 -58.86
C PRO A 632 24.93 -7.30 -58.14
N TRP A 633 23.98 -7.52 -57.24
CA TRP A 633 23.21 -6.44 -56.61
C TRP A 633 23.86 -5.91 -55.33
N ASN A 634 23.78 -4.60 -55.11
CA ASN A 634 24.31 -3.87 -53.97
C ASN A 634 23.29 -2.84 -53.44
N VAL A 635 23.50 -2.41 -52.20
CA VAL A 635 22.67 -1.38 -51.54
C VAL A 635 23.03 0.02 -52.04
N ILE A 636 22.04 0.93 -52.00
CA ILE A 636 22.22 2.37 -52.25
C ILE A 636 22.42 3.07 -50.90
N ASP A 637 23.24 4.12 -50.84
CA ASP A 637 23.47 4.94 -49.63
C ASP A 637 23.75 4.12 -48.35
N GLU A 638 24.74 3.22 -48.43
CA GLU A 638 25.14 2.29 -47.37
C GLU A 638 24.01 1.34 -46.90
N GLY A 639 22.88 1.30 -47.63
CA GLY A 639 21.71 0.50 -47.32
C GLY A 639 20.94 1.02 -46.11
N GLN A 640 21.17 2.26 -45.67
CA GLN A 640 20.56 2.83 -44.48
C GLN A 640 19.41 3.78 -44.83
N THR A 641 18.29 3.62 -44.15
CA THR A 641 17.15 4.53 -44.23
C THR A 641 16.73 4.94 -42.83
N ARG A 642 16.69 6.26 -42.58
CA ARG A 642 16.17 6.80 -41.33
C ARG A 642 14.66 6.98 -41.44
N VAL A 643 13.94 6.46 -40.46
CA VAL A 643 12.49 6.60 -40.35
C VAL A 643 12.11 7.15 -38.99
N ASP A 644 11.06 7.95 -38.94
CA ASP A 644 10.46 8.38 -37.69
C ASP A 644 9.21 7.53 -37.42
N VAL A 645 9.31 6.62 -36.46
CA VAL A 645 8.20 5.71 -36.12
C VAL A 645 7.25 6.44 -35.19
N ARG A 646 6.01 6.64 -35.65
CA ARG A 646 4.95 7.23 -34.84
C ARG A 646 4.14 6.17 -34.10
N MET A 647 3.63 6.56 -32.93
CA MET A 647 2.86 5.68 -32.07
C MET A 647 1.54 5.27 -32.74
N ARG A 648 1.23 3.96 -32.75
CA ARG A 648 0.05 3.36 -33.42
C ARG A 648 -0.01 3.57 -34.94
N GLU A 649 1.08 3.99 -35.57
CA GLU A 649 1.16 4.11 -37.03
C GLU A 649 1.99 2.96 -37.63
N SER A 650 1.74 2.70 -38.92
CA SER A 650 2.57 1.82 -39.75
C SER A 650 3.37 2.67 -40.72
N VAL A 651 4.69 2.50 -40.71
CA VAL A 651 5.61 3.13 -41.67
C VAL A 651 5.94 2.10 -42.74
N THR A 652 5.66 2.45 -44.01
CA THR A 652 6.00 1.62 -45.16
C THR A 652 7.28 2.11 -45.81
N LEU A 653 8.22 1.19 -46.06
CA LEU A 653 9.50 1.42 -46.69
C LEU A 653 9.62 0.66 -48.01
N THR A 654 10.22 1.32 -48.99
CA THR A 654 10.66 0.68 -50.24
C THR A 654 12.16 0.86 -50.32
N LEU A 655 12.90 -0.26 -50.33
CA LEU A 655 14.35 -0.28 -50.27
C LEU A 655 14.90 -0.81 -51.60
N PRO A 656 15.31 0.07 -52.53
CA PRO A 656 15.86 -0.35 -53.80
C PRO A 656 17.28 -0.91 -53.64
N VAL A 657 17.59 -1.97 -54.40
CA VAL A 657 18.96 -2.44 -54.61
C VAL A 657 19.31 -2.36 -56.10
N GLN A 658 20.54 -1.98 -56.40
CA GLN A 658 21.01 -1.72 -57.77
C GLN A 658 22.19 -2.60 -58.13
N ARG A 659 22.40 -2.87 -59.42
CA ARG A 659 23.57 -3.62 -59.88
C ARG A 659 24.84 -2.81 -59.67
N SER A 660 25.86 -3.41 -59.05
CA SER A 660 27.23 -2.87 -59.08
C SER A 660 27.75 -2.89 -60.50
N GLU A 661 28.21 -1.74 -60.98
CA GLU A 661 28.96 -1.62 -62.24
C GLU A 661 30.37 -2.19 -62.12
#